data_AF-A0A834C8I0-F1
#
_entry.id   AF-A0A834C8I0-F1
#
_cell.length_a   1.000
_cell.length_b   1.000
_cell.length_c   1.000
_cell.angle_alpha   90.00
_cell.angle_beta   90.00
_cell.angle_gamma   90.00
#
_symmetry.space_group_name_H-M   'P 1'
#
loop_
_entity.id
_entity.type
_entity.pdbx_description
1 polymer ?
#
loop_
_entity_poly.entity_id
_entity_poly.type
_entity_poly.pdbx_seq_one_letter_code
_entity_poly.pdbx_strand_id
1 'polypeptide(L)'
;MASKCSLSTLFPLQSQLDCDLEDATTPGEKQELVQQFLKRVDEKEELTIPDFQTGLEWLNTEAPLSVYKELAGKVVLLDFFTYCCINCMHILPDLHRLEKRHSIQAQEGPYLLCKKTAAKNKLKLHYGLVIIGVHSAKFPNEKVLDNIRSAVLRYNICHPVVNDSEASLWHELEVSCWPTLVLLGPRGNLLFSLVGEGHAEKLNLFTDAALRFYGEKGQLKTHTLGIKLYKDSLAPSILSFPGKVAIDKSTRRLVIADTGHHRILVVSSAGQLLHVIGGPESGRKDGGFSEASFHSPQGVAFKGDAVYVADTENHLIRKIDLSEGRVSTIAGAGVQGTDKEGGAMGVQQPISSPWDVALGTAGGEEDNVLWIAMAGTHQIWALFLADGKLPKGGEFKAGVCVRWAGSGNEENRNNSYPHKAGFAQPSGLALAAEEPWSCLYVADSESSSIRSLALKDGAVKLLVGGERDPLNLFAFGDADGKGVEAKLQHPLGVAWSPEQSSLYVADSYNHKIKAVDPKTKLCSTLAGTGEAGDSLGPEMTESRFNEPGGLCVGEEGKLLYVADTNNHQIKVVNLVSKTVSVFPVSSEVTDSTVSKPLGRTKAPTLPKSAARMEMPSVEVSAGQTVTLSLTLSLPEGAKLTEEAPSCWVLSAEGNEWLLDGQVTTGEVVDLSQPVNISTKLPAAMKESNNNPCLTLGVWVFYCLEAGKACMMKAASFSQPLQINSHSGEKQVTVAIAHTF
;
A
#
# COMPACT_ATOMS: atom_id res chain seq x y z
N MET A 1 20.17 44.79 10.09
CA MET A 1 18.76 44.50 10.36
C MET A 1 18.09 44.37 9.00
N ALA A 2 18.06 43.17 8.44
CA ALA A 2 17.35 42.94 7.19
C ALA A 2 15.85 43.03 7.47
N SER A 3 15.14 43.83 6.69
CA SER A 3 13.68 43.77 6.61
C SER A 3 13.28 42.31 6.41
N LYS A 4 12.44 41.75 7.29
CA LYS A 4 11.95 40.38 7.14
C LYS A 4 10.92 40.39 5.99
N CYS A 5 11.33 39.95 4.80
CA CYS A 5 10.43 39.71 3.69
C CYS A 5 9.48 38.56 4.06
N SER A 6 8.18 38.80 4.00
CA SER A 6 7.12 37.83 4.25
C SER A 6 6.10 37.82 3.10
N LEU A 7 5.28 36.77 3.02
CA LEU A 7 4.20 36.70 2.03
C LEU A 7 3.18 37.83 2.17
N SER A 8 3.01 38.39 3.38
CA SER A 8 2.14 39.54 3.63
C SER A 8 2.59 40.82 2.90
N THR A 9 3.88 40.94 2.58
CA THR A 9 4.41 42.06 1.78
C THR A 9 4.02 41.95 0.29
N LEU A 10 3.87 40.72 -0.21
CA LEU A 10 3.45 40.45 -1.59
C LEU A 10 1.93 40.58 -1.77
N PHE A 11 1.17 40.21 -0.73
CA PHE A 11 -0.28 40.04 -0.80
C PHE A 11 -1.04 41.21 -1.45
N PRO A 12 -0.84 42.49 -1.08
CA PRO A 12 -1.56 43.60 -1.69
C PRO A 12 -1.27 43.76 -3.19
N LEU A 13 -0.03 43.47 -3.61
CA LEU A 13 0.38 43.57 -5.01
C LEU A 13 -0.23 42.43 -5.84
N GLN A 14 -0.15 41.20 -5.33
CA GLN A 14 -0.65 40.04 -6.05
C GLN A 14 -2.18 39.99 -6.08
N SER A 15 -2.87 40.41 -5.02
CA SER A 15 -4.33 40.43 -4.97
C SER A 15 -4.92 41.32 -6.07
N GLN A 16 -4.28 42.46 -6.36
CA GLN A 16 -4.69 43.30 -7.48
C GLN A 16 -4.51 42.59 -8.83
N LEU A 17 -3.37 41.91 -9.03
CA LEU A 17 -3.16 41.11 -10.23
C LEU A 17 -4.22 40.00 -10.36
N ASP A 18 -4.57 39.33 -9.25
CA ASP A 18 -5.58 38.27 -9.26
C ASP A 18 -6.96 38.81 -9.68
N CYS A 19 -7.38 39.97 -9.18
CA CYS A 19 -8.61 40.63 -9.64
C CYS A 19 -8.54 40.97 -11.14
N ASP A 20 -7.44 41.56 -11.59
CA ASP A 20 -7.27 41.92 -13.01
C ASP A 20 -7.27 40.68 -13.93
N LEU A 21 -6.78 39.53 -13.43
CA LEU A 21 -6.76 38.25 -14.15
C LEU A 21 -8.14 37.58 -14.25
N GLU A 22 -9.04 37.86 -13.31
CA GLU A 22 -10.43 37.40 -13.36
C GLU A 22 -11.22 38.17 -14.43
N ASP A 23 -10.96 39.47 -14.57
CA ASP A 23 -11.58 40.32 -15.59
C ASP A 23 -11.01 40.12 -17.01
N ALA A 24 -9.78 39.61 -17.11
CA ALA A 24 -9.12 39.38 -18.39
C ALA A 24 -9.74 38.20 -19.17
N THR A 25 -10.19 38.49 -20.40
CA THR A 25 -10.95 37.52 -21.22
C THR A 25 -10.07 36.71 -22.16
N THR A 26 -8.88 37.22 -22.50
CA THR A 26 -7.98 36.55 -23.44
C THR A 26 -6.67 36.08 -22.78
N PRO A 27 -6.07 34.98 -23.25
CA PRO A 27 -4.75 34.55 -22.77
C PRO A 27 -3.64 35.60 -22.96
N GLY A 28 -3.74 36.44 -23.99
CA GLY A 28 -2.78 37.51 -24.26
C GLY A 28 -2.83 38.62 -23.21
N GLU A 29 -4.02 39.07 -22.84
CA GLU A 29 -4.22 40.05 -21.75
C GLU A 29 -3.66 39.53 -20.43
N LYS A 30 -3.97 38.27 -20.08
CA LYS A 30 -3.45 37.63 -18.86
C LYS A 30 -1.91 37.61 -18.85
N GLN A 31 -1.28 37.30 -19.97
CA GLN A 31 0.19 37.32 -20.07
C GLN A 31 0.76 38.73 -19.90
N GLU A 32 0.12 39.75 -20.48
CA GLU A 32 0.56 41.14 -20.36
C GLU A 32 0.46 41.64 -18.91
N LEU A 33 -0.66 41.37 -18.23
CA LEU A 33 -0.86 41.71 -16.82
C LEU A 33 0.24 41.11 -15.93
N VAL A 34 0.54 39.81 -16.11
CA VAL A 34 1.60 39.14 -15.36
C VAL A 34 2.98 39.72 -15.69
N GLN A 35 3.25 40.08 -16.94
CA GLN A 35 4.51 40.74 -17.31
C GLN A 35 4.64 42.14 -16.67
N GLN A 36 3.58 42.93 -16.64
CA GLN A 36 3.58 44.24 -15.99
C GLN A 36 3.81 44.11 -14.48
N PHE A 37 3.18 43.12 -13.85
CA PHE A 37 3.40 42.78 -12.46
C PHE A 37 4.86 42.39 -12.18
N LEU A 38 5.45 41.50 -13.00
CA LEU A 38 6.85 41.08 -12.86
C LEU A 38 7.83 42.26 -12.94
N LYS A 39 7.59 43.23 -13.85
CA LYS A 39 8.39 44.47 -13.92
C LYS A 39 8.36 45.24 -12.60
N ARG A 40 7.16 45.38 -12.00
CA ARG A 40 6.95 46.11 -10.74
C ARG A 40 7.60 45.41 -9.55
N VAL A 41 7.55 44.08 -9.50
CA VAL A 41 8.07 43.28 -8.39
C VAL A 41 9.59 43.13 -8.47
N ASP A 42 10.17 42.97 -9.65
CA ASP A 42 11.62 42.79 -9.83
C ASP A 42 12.47 43.99 -9.38
N GLU A 43 11.88 45.18 -9.34
CA GLU A 43 12.52 46.43 -8.87
C GLU A 43 12.54 46.58 -7.33
N LYS A 44 11.86 45.70 -6.58
CA LYS A 44 11.73 45.78 -5.12
C LYS A 44 12.74 44.86 -4.41
N GLU A 45 13.80 45.44 -3.86
CA GLU A 45 14.82 44.70 -3.09
C GLU A 45 14.27 44.11 -1.77
N GLU A 46 13.22 44.71 -1.21
CA GLU A 46 12.56 44.28 0.03
C GLU A 46 11.89 42.90 -0.05
N LEU A 47 11.72 42.36 -1.27
CA LEU A 47 11.05 41.07 -1.51
C LEU A 47 12.03 39.88 -1.56
N THR A 48 13.17 39.97 -0.89
CA THR A 48 14.20 38.92 -0.90
C THR A 48 14.03 37.98 0.29
N ILE A 49 13.87 36.67 0.06
CA ILE A 49 13.56 35.70 1.12
C ILE A 49 14.80 35.26 1.93
N PRO A 50 14.69 34.70 3.13
CA PRO A 50 15.83 34.06 3.79
C PRO A 50 16.32 32.81 3.03
N ASP A 51 17.56 32.39 3.28
CA ASP A 51 18.09 31.11 2.76
C ASP A 51 17.60 29.94 3.62
N PHE A 52 17.79 28.71 3.13
CA PHE A 52 17.55 27.52 3.96
C PHE A 52 18.48 27.50 5.17
N GLN A 53 17.98 27.05 6.33
CA GLN A 53 18.82 26.89 7.51
C GLN A 53 19.95 25.89 7.25
N THR A 54 21.11 26.16 7.84
CA THR A 54 22.27 25.28 7.72
C THR A 54 22.07 24.00 8.54
N GLY A 55 22.44 22.85 7.96
CA GLY A 55 22.38 21.56 8.66
C GLY A 55 21.05 20.82 8.51
N LEU A 56 20.09 21.36 7.75
CA LEU A 56 18.89 20.63 7.37
C LEU A 56 19.24 19.41 6.50
N GLU A 57 18.47 18.35 6.66
CA GLU A 57 18.60 17.12 5.88
C GLU A 57 17.87 17.26 4.55
N TRP A 58 18.44 16.66 3.49
CA TRP A 58 17.93 16.75 2.14
C TRP A 58 17.74 15.37 1.50
N LEU A 59 16.71 15.26 0.66
CA LEU A 59 16.43 14.12 -0.19
C LEU A 59 16.44 14.53 -1.66
N ASN A 60 16.65 13.57 -2.55
CA ASN A 60 16.73 13.75 -4.00
C ASN A 60 17.84 14.70 -4.47
N THR A 61 18.87 14.92 -3.65
CA THR A 61 20.05 15.72 -4.02
C THR A 61 21.33 15.14 -3.42
N GLU A 62 22.47 15.44 -4.04
CA GLU A 62 23.81 15.02 -3.60
C GLU A 62 24.33 15.81 -2.40
N ALA A 63 23.89 17.07 -2.25
CA ALA A 63 24.32 17.98 -1.19
C ALA A 63 23.21 19.00 -0.87
N PRO A 64 23.22 19.62 0.33
CA PRO A 64 22.30 20.70 0.65
C PRO A 64 22.33 21.83 -0.38
N LEU A 65 21.16 22.39 -0.70
CA LEU A 65 21.02 23.49 -1.66
C LEU A 65 20.84 24.83 -0.91
N SER A 66 21.40 25.90 -1.47
CA SER A 66 21.17 27.28 -1.02
C SER A 66 20.52 28.12 -2.13
N VAL A 67 19.58 28.98 -1.73
CA VAL A 67 18.92 29.96 -2.61
C VAL A 67 19.95 30.86 -3.28
N TYR A 68 20.99 31.24 -2.54
CA TYR A 68 21.98 32.23 -2.96
C TYR A 68 23.24 31.65 -3.60
N LYS A 69 23.39 30.32 -3.60
CA LYS A 69 24.54 29.63 -4.19
C LYS A 69 24.10 28.70 -5.33
N GLU A 70 23.64 27.50 -4.99
CA GLU A 70 23.32 26.46 -5.97
C GLU A 70 22.09 26.84 -6.82
N LEU A 71 21.14 27.59 -6.26
CA LEU A 71 19.92 28.01 -6.96
C LEU A 71 20.04 29.40 -7.60
N ALA A 72 21.15 30.11 -7.39
CA ALA A 72 21.34 31.45 -7.94
C ALA A 72 21.31 31.42 -9.47
N GLY A 73 20.43 32.22 -10.08
CA GLY A 73 20.19 32.22 -11.52
C GLY A 73 19.11 31.22 -11.97
N LYS A 74 18.28 30.70 -11.08
CA LYS A 74 17.13 29.83 -11.39
C LYS A 74 15.81 30.48 -10.96
N VAL A 75 14.73 30.22 -11.68
CA VAL A 75 13.40 30.39 -11.11
C VAL A 75 13.16 29.20 -10.19
N VAL A 76 12.77 29.45 -8.94
CA VAL A 76 12.60 28.40 -7.93
C VAL A 76 11.16 28.39 -7.47
N LEU A 77 10.52 27.23 -7.51
CA LEU A 77 9.20 26.99 -6.92
C LEU A 77 9.41 26.25 -5.60
N LEU A 78 9.15 26.92 -4.48
CA LEU A 78 9.07 26.27 -3.17
C LEU A 78 7.66 25.72 -2.99
N ASP A 79 7.57 24.46 -2.59
CA ASP A 79 6.33 23.79 -2.22
C ASP A 79 6.35 23.51 -0.72
N PHE A 80 5.63 24.34 0.05
CA PHE A 80 5.46 24.12 1.49
C PHE A 80 4.38 23.07 1.71
N PHE A 81 4.82 21.84 1.97
CA PHE A 81 3.96 20.66 2.01
C PHE A 81 4.26 19.77 3.22
N THR A 82 3.33 18.87 3.51
CA THR A 82 3.50 17.76 4.46
C THR A 82 2.79 16.53 3.87
N TYR A 83 3.31 15.33 4.08
CA TYR A 83 2.85 14.16 3.33
C TYR A 83 1.56 13.52 3.89
N CYS A 84 1.13 13.89 5.10
CA CYS A 84 -0.16 13.46 5.63
C CYS A 84 -1.36 14.10 4.90
N CYS A 85 -1.20 15.34 4.41
CA CYS A 85 -2.30 16.18 3.97
C CYS A 85 -2.74 15.86 2.54
N ILE A 86 -4.02 15.49 2.36
CA ILE A 86 -4.57 15.14 1.05
C ILE A 86 -4.50 16.29 0.04
N ASN A 87 -4.65 17.54 0.51
CA ASN A 87 -4.52 18.73 -0.34
C ASN A 87 -3.10 18.87 -0.91
N CYS A 88 -2.07 18.45 -0.15
CA CYS A 88 -0.69 18.43 -0.64
C CYS A 88 -0.50 17.34 -1.68
N MET A 89 -1.08 16.16 -1.48
CA MET A 89 -1.00 15.06 -2.44
C MET A 89 -1.61 15.44 -3.79
N HIS A 90 -2.76 16.13 -3.78
CA HIS A 90 -3.48 16.53 -5.00
C HIS A 90 -2.70 17.49 -5.92
N ILE A 91 -1.74 18.25 -5.40
CA ILE A 91 -0.92 19.16 -6.23
C ILE A 91 0.32 18.48 -6.83
N LEU A 92 0.74 17.32 -6.32
CA LEU A 92 1.92 16.60 -6.82
C LEU A 92 1.83 16.28 -8.33
N PRO A 93 0.67 15.86 -8.89
CA PRO A 93 0.52 15.68 -10.33
C PRO A 93 0.79 16.96 -11.13
N ASP A 94 0.40 18.13 -10.61
CA ASP A 94 0.66 19.42 -11.26
C ASP A 94 2.14 19.77 -11.22
N LEU A 95 2.80 19.57 -10.07
CA LEU A 95 4.25 19.74 -9.93
C LEU A 95 5.03 18.82 -10.86
N HIS A 96 4.63 17.55 -10.98
CA HIS A 96 5.28 16.58 -11.85
C HIS A 96 5.11 16.94 -13.34
N ARG A 97 3.96 17.47 -13.74
CA ARG A 97 3.77 18.01 -15.11
C ARG A 97 4.66 19.23 -15.36
N LEU A 98 4.81 20.11 -14.36
CA LEU A 98 5.64 21.29 -14.45
C LEU A 98 7.13 20.94 -14.57
N GLU A 99 7.61 19.99 -13.76
CA GLU A 99 8.98 19.45 -13.83
C GLU A 99 9.29 18.82 -15.20
N LYS A 100 8.33 18.06 -15.77
CA LYS A 100 8.47 17.50 -17.13
C LYS A 100 8.49 18.55 -18.22
N ARG A 101 7.79 19.68 -18.03
CA ARG A 101 7.68 20.77 -19.01
C ARG A 101 8.92 21.67 -19.01
N HIS A 102 9.54 21.89 -17.85
CA HIS A 102 10.66 22.82 -17.69
C HIS A 102 11.89 22.13 -17.09
N SER A 103 12.97 22.05 -17.87
CA SER A 103 14.23 21.46 -17.43
C SER A 103 15.07 22.45 -16.60
N ILE A 104 15.87 21.91 -15.68
CA ILE A 104 16.87 22.68 -14.91
C ILE A 104 17.92 23.30 -15.86
N GLN A 105 18.25 22.63 -16.96
CA GLN A 105 19.30 23.00 -17.90
C GLN A 105 18.73 23.36 -19.28
N ALA A 106 19.46 24.19 -20.03
CA ALA A 106 19.21 24.39 -21.45
C ALA A 106 19.69 23.14 -22.21
N GLN A 107 18.77 22.29 -22.65
CA GLN A 107 19.12 21.24 -23.62
C GLN A 107 18.80 21.72 -25.04
N GLU A 108 19.77 21.63 -25.94
CA GLU A 108 19.51 21.55 -27.38
C GLU A 108 19.32 20.06 -27.74
N GLY A 109 18.08 19.55 -27.79
CA GLY A 109 17.85 18.15 -28.21
C GLY A 109 16.42 17.62 -27.99
N PRO A 110 15.97 16.57 -28.72
CA PRO A 110 14.60 16.45 -29.22
C PRO A 110 13.69 15.53 -28.39
N TYR A 111 12.64 16.06 -27.75
CA TYR A 111 11.43 15.35 -27.32
C TYR A 111 10.40 16.45 -26.97
N LEU A 112 9.37 16.79 -27.75
CA LEU A 112 8.18 16.01 -28.09
C LEU A 112 7.74 16.39 -29.51
N LEU A 113 8.07 15.56 -30.51
CA LEU A 113 7.54 15.73 -31.86
C LEU A 113 6.10 15.21 -31.87
N CYS A 114 5.13 16.05 -31.52
CA CYS A 114 3.75 15.83 -31.94
C CYS A 114 3.70 16.00 -33.47
N LYS A 115 3.99 14.91 -34.20
CA LYS A 115 3.74 14.82 -35.64
C LYS A 115 2.23 14.84 -35.85
N LYS A 116 1.67 16.04 -36.00
CA LYS A 116 0.58 16.41 -36.92
C LYS A 116 0.01 17.76 -36.51
N THR A 117 0.74 18.83 -36.84
CA THR A 117 0.27 20.16 -37.26
C THR A 117 1.47 21.11 -37.25
N ALA A 118 2.29 21.01 -38.29
CA ALA A 118 3.29 22.03 -38.57
C ALA A 118 2.57 23.28 -39.09
N ALA A 119 2.17 24.17 -38.19
CA ALA A 119 1.81 25.55 -38.51
C ALA A 119 2.12 26.46 -37.30
N LYS A 120 3.23 27.18 -37.38
CA LYS A 120 3.53 28.44 -36.69
C LYS A 120 3.17 28.53 -35.20
N ASN A 121 4.01 27.97 -34.34
CA ASN A 121 4.39 28.55 -33.04
C ASN A 121 5.59 27.77 -32.50
N LYS A 122 6.81 28.32 -32.63
CA LYS A 122 7.99 27.80 -31.92
C LYS A 122 7.77 28.07 -30.44
N LEU A 123 7.18 27.12 -29.71
CA LEU A 123 7.17 27.15 -28.24
C LEU A 123 8.63 27.04 -27.79
N LYS A 124 9.27 28.16 -27.44
CA LYS A 124 10.59 28.14 -26.77
C LYS A 124 10.36 27.42 -25.43
N LEU A 125 10.89 26.21 -25.27
CA LEU A 125 11.01 25.63 -23.93
C LEU A 125 11.92 26.54 -23.12
N HIS A 126 11.42 27.00 -21.98
CA HIS A 126 12.21 27.78 -21.04
C HIS A 126 12.87 26.83 -20.04
N TYR A 127 14.19 26.93 -19.93
CA TYR A 127 15.01 26.22 -18.94
C TYR A 127 15.19 27.08 -17.68
N GLY A 128 15.64 26.44 -16.60
CA GLY A 128 16.04 27.13 -15.38
C GLY A 128 14.98 27.16 -14.29
N LEU A 129 14.00 26.26 -14.33
CA LEU A 129 13.08 26.01 -13.22
C LEU A 129 13.67 24.94 -12.28
N VAL A 130 13.50 25.13 -10.98
CA VAL A 130 13.77 24.13 -9.94
C VAL A 130 12.59 24.11 -8.98
N ILE A 131 12.03 22.93 -8.71
CA ILE A 131 11.01 22.74 -7.67
C ILE A 131 11.72 22.23 -6.41
N ILE A 132 11.36 22.75 -5.24
CA ILE A 132 11.88 22.27 -3.95
C ILE A 132 10.70 22.03 -3.03
N GLY A 133 10.51 20.78 -2.60
CA GLY A 133 9.59 20.45 -1.52
C GLY A 133 10.18 20.91 -0.20
N VAL A 134 9.63 21.95 0.40
CA VAL A 134 9.96 22.40 1.75
C VAL A 134 9.04 21.66 2.71
N HIS A 135 9.45 20.45 3.09
CA HIS A 135 8.64 19.61 3.96
C HIS A 135 8.55 20.24 5.35
N SER A 136 7.36 20.74 5.69
CA SER A 136 7.06 21.45 6.92
C SER A 136 6.03 20.64 7.70
N ALA A 137 6.51 19.78 8.60
CA ALA A 137 5.73 18.73 9.25
C ALA A 137 4.53 19.26 10.05
N LYS A 138 3.35 18.63 9.90
CA LYS A 138 2.21 18.82 10.80
C LYS A 138 2.35 17.96 12.06
N PHE A 139 2.69 16.69 11.88
CA PHE A 139 2.79 15.70 12.95
C PHE A 139 4.24 15.41 13.36
N PRO A 140 4.50 15.03 14.62
CA PRO A 140 5.84 14.66 15.10
C PRO A 140 6.51 13.55 14.27
N ASN A 141 5.75 12.54 13.85
CA ASN A 141 6.25 11.44 13.03
C ASN A 141 6.86 11.90 11.69
N GLU A 142 6.30 12.94 11.09
CA GLU A 142 6.74 13.45 9.80
C GLU A 142 8.06 14.23 9.90
N LYS A 143 8.52 14.59 11.11
CA LYS A 143 9.83 15.24 11.31
C LYS A 143 11.01 14.28 11.07
N VAL A 144 10.75 12.97 11.08
CA VAL A 144 11.78 11.93 10.93
C VAL A 144 12.10 11.73 9.45
N LEU A 145 13.37 11.95 9.06
CA LEU A 145 13.81 11.90 7.66
C LEU A 145 13.46 10.59 6.94
N ASP A 146 13.60 9.45 7.61
CA ASP A 146 13.34 8.13 7.01
C ASP A 146 11.85 7.96 6.66
N ASN A 147 10.95 8.57 7.42
CA ASN A 147 9.51 8.55 7.12
C ASN A 147 9.17 9.45 5.92
N ILE A 148 9.80 10.64 5.85
CA ILE A 148 9.72 11.51 4.66
C ILE A 148 10.27 10.79 3.43
N ARG A 149 11.38 10.04 3.58
CA ARG A 149 11.96 9.25 2.49
C ARG A 149 10.98 8.20 1.98
N SER A 150 10.29 7.50 2.88
CA SER A 150 9.21 6.59 2.52
C SER A 150 8.05 7.29 1.80
N ALA A 151 7.65 8.49 2.25
CA ALA A 151 6.64 9.29 1.57
C ALA A 151 7.07 9.75 0.16
N VAL A 152 8.32 10.22 0.00
CA VAL A 152 8.91 10.59 -1.30
C VAL A 152 8.85 9.42 -2.29
N LEU A 153 9.09 8.20 -1.81
CA LEU A 153 8.96 6.99 -2.62
C LEU A 153 7.49 6.67 -2.95
N ARG A 154 6.61 6.66 -1.94
CA ARG A 154 5.17 6.37 -2.11
C ARG A 154 4.49 7.26 -3.13
N TYR A 155 4.78 8.56 -3.08
CA TYR A 155 4.18 9.56 -3.94
C TYR A 155 5.03 9.91 -5.17
N ASN A 156 6.12 9.16 -5.40
CA ASN A 156 7.03 9.32 -6.54
C ASN A 156 7.54 10.77 -6.74
N ILE A 157 7.87 11.44 -5.64
CA ILE A 157 8.43 12.80 -5.66
C ILE A 157 9.85 12.73 -6.21
N CYS A 158 10.10 13.37 -7.36
CA CYS A 158 11.39 13.33 -8.07
C CYS A 158 12.23 14.61 -7.93
N HIS A 159 11.63 15.69 -7.43
CA HIS A 159 12.34 16.94 -7.18
C HIS A 159 13.04 16.92 -5.80
N PRO A 160 14.02 17.82 -5.56
CA PRO A 160 14.62 18.01 -4.24
C PRO A 160 13.58 18.22 -3.13
N VAL A 161 13.86 17.65 -1.96
CA VAL A 161 13.06 17.85 -0.74
C VAL A 161 13.99 18.17 0.42
N VAL A 162 13.67 19.21 1.18
CA VAL A 162 14.35 19.56 2.44
C VAL A 162 13.42 19.25 3.61
N ASN A 163 13.96 18.62 4.65
CA ASN A 163 13.26 18.42 5.92
C ASN A 163 13.40 19.69 6.79
N ASP A 164 12.47 20.64 6.64
CA ASP A 164 12.37 21.79 7.55
C ASP A 164 11.50 21.41 8.75
N SER A 165 12.00 20.50 9.59
CA SER A 165 11.23 19.85 10.66
C SER A 165 10.68 20.80 11.72
N GLU A 166 11.33 21.96 11.89
CA GLU A 166 10.90 23.02 12.80
C GLU A 166 10.11 24.14 12.09
N ALA A 167 9.77 23.92 10.81
CA ALA A 167 9.00 24.85 9.99
C ALA A 167 9.58 26.28 10.01
N SER A 168 10.90 26.40 10.01
CA SER A 168 11.58 27.68 10.20
C SER A 168 11.33 28.63 9.02
N LEU A 169 11.48 28.13 7.79
CA LEU A 169 11.25 28.94 6.59
C LEU A 169 9.76 29.24 6.43
N TRP A 170 8.90 28.29 6.80
CA TRP A 170 7.45 28.48 6.89
C TRP A 170 7.09 29.65 7.82
N HIS A 171 7.66 29.69 9.03
CA HIS A 171 7.40 30.75 10.01
C HIS A 171 7.99 32.10 9.58
N GLU A 172 9.18 32.12 8.99
CA GLU A 172 9.81 33.36 8.51
C GLU A 172 9.02 34.00 7.36
N LEU A 173 8.40 33.20 6.50
CA LEU A 173 7.57 33.68 5.41
C LEU A 173 6.09 33.91 5.77
N GLU A 174 5.69 33.60 7.02
CA GLU A 174 4.31 33.68 7.49
C GLU A 174 3.34 32.79 6.68
N VAL A 175 3.80 31.61 6.27
CA VAL A 175 2.94 30.61 5.63
C VAL A 175 1.87 30.13 6.63
N SER A 176 0.66 29.88 6.15
CA SER A 176 -0.49 29.55 7.02
C SER A 176 -1.40 28.44 6.49
N CYS A 177 -1.02 27.75 5.42
CA CYS A 177 -1.87 26.75 4.77
C CYS A 177 -1.02 25.71 4.03
N TRP A 178 -1.40 24.44 4.15
CA TRP A 178 -0.86 23.34 3.38
C TRP A 178 -1.78 23.01 2.18
N PRO A 179 -1.25 22.90 0.94
CA PRO A 179 0.08 23.36 0.51
C PRO A 179 0.11 24.89 0.32
N THR A 180 1.32 25.46 0.29
CA THR A 180 1.55 26.83 -0.23
C THR A 180 2.72 26.80 -1.21
N LEU A 181 2.48 27.26 -2.43
CA LEU A 181 3.51 27.38 -3.46
C LEU A 181 4.07 28.80 -3.49
N VAL A 182 5.39 28.94 -3.46
CA VAL A 182 6.08 30.23 -3.51
C VAL A 182 7.06 30.25 -4.67
N LEU A 183 6.84 31.16 -5.63
CA LEU A 183 7.68 31.28 -6.82
C LEU A 183 8.69 32.42 -6.64
N LEU A 184 9.96 32.11 -6.87
CA LEU A 184 11.10 32.99 -6.70
C LEU A 184 11.80 33.27 -8.02
N GLY A 185 12.34 34.48 -8.16
CA GLY A 185 13.23 34.86 -9.24
C GLY A 185 14.68 34.41 -9.02
N PRO A 186 15.57 34.65 -10.01
CA PRO A 186 16.97 34.19 -10.03
C PRO A 186 17.85 34.71 -8.89
N ARG A 187 17.37 35.69 -8.12
CA ARG A 187 18.11 36.29 -7.00
C ARG A 187 17.51 35.95 -5.64
N GLY A 188 16.58 35.00 -5.56
CA GLY A 188 15.82 34.71 -4.34
C GLY A 188 14.73 35.75 -4.03
N ASN A 189 14.35 36.55 -5.04
CA ASN A 189 13.29 37.54 -4.89
C ASN A 189 11.91 36.90 -5.10
N LEU A 190 11.02 37.10 -4.13
CA LEU A 190 9.64 36.62 -4.10
C LEU A 190 8.83 37.24 -5.25
N LEU A 191 8.20 36.37 -6.07
CA LEU A 191 7.38 36.78 -7.22
C LEU A 191 5.90 36.53 -6.98
N PHE A 192 5.53 35.30 -6.62
CA PHE A 192 4.14 34.88 -6.49
C PHE A 192 3.98 33.92 -5.31
N SER A 193 2.79 33.89 -4.72
CA SER A 193 2.35 32.85 -3.79
C SER A 193 0.98 32.29 -4.19
N LEU A 194 0.82 30.98 -4.22
CA LEU A 194 -0.46 30.28 -4.44
C LEU A 194 -0.77 29.45 -3.20
N VAL A 195 -1.93 29.71 -2.59
CA VAL A 195 -2.32 29.10 -1.31
C VAL A 195 -3.39 28.04 -1.55
N GLY A 196 -3.15 26.82 -1.07
CA GLY A 196 -4.03 25.67 -1.23
C GLY A 196 -3.86 24.94 -2.57
N GLU A 197 -4.80 24.04 -2.86
CA GLU A 197 -4.83 23.21 -4.06
C GLU A 197 -5.61 23.85 -5.23
N GLY A 198 -5.55 23.23 -6.42
CA GLY A 198 -6.40 23.60 -7.56
C GLY A 198 -5.93 24.78 -8.42
N HIS A 199 -4.69 25.25 -8.24
CA HIS A 199 -4.15 26.43 -8.95
C HIS A 199 -3.33 26.10 -10.21
N ALA A 200 -3.53 24.92 -10.82
CA ALA A 200 -2.71 24.43 -11.94
C ALA A 200 -2.57 25.45 -13.09
N GLU A 201 -3.64 26.15 -13.46
CA GLU A 201 -3.60 27.17 -14.53
C GLU A 201 -2.74 28.37 -14.16
N LYS A 202 -2.94 28.93 -12.96
CA LYS A 202 -2.15 30.07 -12.44
C LYS A 202 -0.68 29.69 -12.27
N LEU A 203 -0.41 28.49 -11.74
CA LEU A 203 0.94 27.96 -11.57
C LEU A 203 1.71 27.92 -12.91
N ASN A 204 1.07 27.38 -13.96
CA ASN A 204 1.67 27.36 -15.30
C ASN A 204 1.87 28.78 -15.85
N LEU A 205 0.86 29.64 -15.74
CA LEU A 205 0.92 31.02 -16.23
C LEU A 205 2.07 31.81 -15.58
N PHE A 206 2.17 31.77 -14.26
CA PHE A 206 3.17 32.53 -13.50
C PHE A 206 4.58 32.00 -13.75
N THR A 207 4.75 30.67 -13.79
CA THR A 207 6.05 30.04 -14.05
C THR A 207 6.54 30.34 -15.47
N ASP A 208 5.68 30.17 -16.48
CA ASP A 208 6.03 30.48 -17.88
C ASP A 208 6.40 31.96 -18.04
N ALA A 209 5.66 32.86 -17.40
CA ALA A 209 5.93 34.30 -17.47
C ALA A 209 7.24 34.68 -16.78
N ALA A 210 7.53 34.14 -15.59
CA ALA A 210 8.76 34.39 -14.86
C ALA A 210 9.99 33.91 -15.65
N LEU A 211 9.94 32.67 -16.17
CA LEU A 211 11.01 32.11 -16.98
C LEU A 211 11.27 32.92 -18.26
N ARG A 212 10.20 33.39 -18.93
CA ARG A 212 10.33 34.27 -20.10
C ARG A 212 10.98 35.60 -19.73
N PHE A 213 10.46 36.25 -18.69
CA PHE A 213 10.93 37.56 -18.23
C PHE A 213 12.42 37.55 -17.86
N TYR A 214 12.85 36.59 -17.06
CA TYR A 214 14.25 36.48 -16.65
C TYR A 214 15.17 35.91 -17.73
N GLY A 215 14.62 35.08 -18.63
CA GLY A 215 15.33 34.62 -19.82
C GLY A 215 15.65 35.76 -20.79
N GLU A 216 14.69 36.68 -21.02
CA GLU A 216 14.89 37.87 -21.85
C GLU A 216 15.89 38.85 -21.21
N LYS A 217 15.95 38.90 -19.87
CA LYS A 217 16.98 39.67 -19.13
C LYS A 217 18.36 38.98 -19.08
N GLY A 218 18.50 37.75 -19.57
CA GLY A 218 19.75 36.99 -19.53
C GLY A 218 20.21 36.61 -18.10
N GLN A 219 19.29 36.51 -17.15
CA GLN A 219 19.60 36.22 -15.74
C GLN A 219 19.50 34.73 -15.37
N LEU A 220 19.02 33.89 -16.29
CA LEU A 220 18.91 32.44 -16.08
C LEU A 220 20.22 31.74 -16.40
N LYS A 221 20.74 30.96 -15.44
CA LYS A 221 21.96 30.17 -15.60
C LYS A 221 21.65 28.74 -16.04
N THR A 222 22.57 28.12 -16.77
CA THR A 222 22.43 26.77 -17.34
C THR A 222 23.07 25.67 -16.52
N HIS A 223 23.69 25.99 -15.37
CA HIS A 223 24.38 25.00 -14.55
C HIS A 223 23.45 23.90 -14.03
N THR A 224 24.05 22.74 -13.75
CA THR A 224 23.36 21.55 -13.28
C THR A 224 23.18 21.59 -11.76
N LEU A 225 22.20 20.86 -11.25
CA LEU A 225 22.09 20.52 -9.83
C LEU A 225 22.43 19.05 -9.65
N GLY A 226 23.11 18.70 -8.56
CA GLY A 226 23.38 17.31 -8.19
C GLY A 226 22.09 16.65 -7.71
N ILE A 227 21.26 16.18 -8.63
CA ILE A 227 20.02 15.44 -8.35
C ILE A 227 20.35 13.96 -8.26
N LYS A 228 19.96 13.32 -7.14
CA LYS A 228 20.19 11.89 -6.92
C LYS A 228 18.96 11.28 -6.28
N LEU A 229 18.16 10.57 -7.08
CA LEU A 229 16.91 9.98 -6.60
C LEU A 229 17.19 8.76 -5.74
N TYR A 230 16.56 8.70 -4.57
CA TYR A 230 16.75 7.55 -3.67
C TYR A 230 16.17 6.25 -4.27
N LYS A 231 15.08 6.35 -5.04
CA LYS A 231 14.41 5.20 -5.66
C LYS A 231 15.32 4.38 -6.58
N ASP A 232 16.29 5.03 -7.22
CA ASP A 232 17.22 4.38 -8.16
C ASP A 232 18.21 3.43 -7.45
N SER A 233 18.27 3.48 -6.12
CA SER A 233 19.14 2.63 -5.30
C SER A 233 18.44 1.44 -4.64
N LEU A 234 17.11 1.31 -4.81
CA LEU A 234 16.31 0.28 -4.11
C LEU A 234 16.27 -1.03 -4.88
N ALA A 235 16.33 -2.13 -4.13
CA ALA A 235 16.09 -3.47 -4.67
C ALA A 235 14.58 -3.72 -4.87
N PRO A 236 14.18 -4.51 -5.88
CA PRO A 236 12.80 -4.96 -6.02
C PRO A 236 12.34 -5.78 -4.79
N SER A 237 11.09 -5.59 -4.39
CA SER A 237 10.43 -6.32 -3.30
C SER A 237 9.14 -6.96 -3.81
N ILE A 238 8.59 -7.92 -3.07
CA ILE A 238 7.31 -8.56 -3.45
C ILE A 238 6.16 -7.57 -3.25
N LEU A 239 6.13 -6.87 -2.12
CA LEU A 239 5.18 -5.80 -1.82
C LEU A 239 5.91 -4.47 -1.78
N SER A 240 5.29 -3.41 -2.27
CA SER A 240 5.78 -2.04 -2.19
C SER A 240 4.69 -1.19 -1.56
N PHE A 241 4.93 -0.74 -0.32
CA PHE A 241 4.01 0.12 0.43
C PHE A 241 2.56 -0.40 0.43
N PRO A 242 2.28 -1.64 0.88
CA PRO A 242 0.91 -2.13 0.91
C PRO A 242 0.04 -1.25 1.80
N GLY A 243 -1.01 -0.65 1.22
CA GLY A 243 -1.84 0.34 1.91
C GLY A 243 -2.97 -0.29 2.71
N LYS A 244 -3.63 -1.32 2.17
CA LYS A 244 -4.79 -1.98 2.77
C LYS A 244 -4.77 -3.49 2.54
N VAL A 245 -5.45 -4.20 3.44
CA VAL A 245 -5.65 -5.65 3.37
C VAL A 245 -7.06 -6.00 3.81
N ALA A 246 -7.71 -6.93 3.11
CA ALA A 246 -8.99 -7.50 3.49
C ALA A 246 -8.97 -9.02 3.34
N ILE A 247 -9.88 -9.69 4.04
CA ILE A 247 -10.01 -11.15 4.02
C ILE A 247 -11.41 -11.56 3.59
N ASP A 248 -11.50 -12.55 2.71
CA ASP A 248 -12.74 -13.24 2.40
C ASP A 248 -13.06 -14.20 3.56
N LYS A 249 -14.15 -13.93 4.29
CA LYS A 249 -14.57 -14.73 5.44
C LYS A 249 -14.87 -16.18 5.07
N SER A 250 -15.28 -16.45 3.83
CA SER A 250 -15.70 -17.78 3.38
C SER A 250 -14.52 -18.66 2.96
N THR A 251 -13.62 -18.13 2.12
CA THR A 251 -12.48 -18.89 1.57
C THR A 251 -11.18 -18.66 2.32
N ARG A 252 -11.14 -17.70 3.27
CA ARG A 252 -9.96 -17.27 4.02
C ARG A 252 -8.84 -16.71 3.12
N ARG A 253 -9.12 -16.36 1.86
CA ARG A 253 -8.19 -15.67 0.96
C ARG A 253 -8.03 -14.21 1.39
N LEU A 254 -6.82 -13.68 1.19
CA LEU A 254 -6.53 -12.26 1.40
C LEU A 254 -6.54 -11.52 0.08
N VAL A 255 -6.97 -10.26 0.12
CA VAL A 255 -6.69 -9.28 -0.91
C VAL A 255 -5.84 -8.19 -0.33
N ILE A 256 -4.75 -7.85 -1.03
CA ILE A 256 -3.78 -6.85 -0.62
C ILE A 256 -3.74 -5.77 -1.70
N ALA A 257 -3.93 -4.52 -1.29
CA ALA A 257 -3.64 -3.38 -2.13
C ALA A 257 -2.14 -3.09 -2.05
N ASP A 258 -1.41 -3.56 -3.05
CA ASP A 258 0.04 -3.37 -3.20
C ASP A 258 0.30 -2.01 -3.86
N THR A 259 0.04 -0.95 -3.09
CA THR A 259 -0.15 0.43 -3.56
C THR A 259 1.03 0.96 -4.36
N GLY A 260 2.26 0.75 -3.87
CA GLY A 260 3.50 1.20 -4.50
C GLY A 260 3.87 0.45 -5.78
N HIS A 261 3.25 -0.71 -6.04
CA HIS A 261 3.33 -1.40 -7.34
C HIS A 261 2.07 -1.18 -8.20
N HIS A 262 1.15 -0.32 -7.77
CA HIS A 262 -0.06 0.03 -8.48
C HIS A 262 -0.90 -1.18 -8.91
N ARG A 263 -1.04 -2.16 -8.00
CA ARG A 263 -1.71 -3.43 -8.29
C ARG A 263 -2.46 -4.00 -7.09
N ILE A 264 -3.32 -4.97 -7.37
CA ILE A 264 -4.04 -5.76 -6.37
C ILE A 264 -3.54 -7.20 -6.41
N LEU A 265 -3.27 -7.77 -5.23
CA LEU A 265 -2.89 -9.17 -5.07
C LEU A 265 -4.00 -9.95 -4.38
N VAL A 266 -4.34 -11.11 -4.92
CA VAL A 266 -5.19 -12.09 -4.23
C VAL A 266 -4.30 -13.25 -3.80
N VAL A 267 -4.32 -13.57 -2.51
CA VAL A 267 -3.40 -14.51 -1.88
C VAL A 267 -4.19 -15.56 -1.10
N SER A 268 -3.76 -16.82 -1.14
CA SER A 268 -4.35 -17.90 -0.34
C SER A 268 -4.09 -17.68 1.15
N SER A 269 -4.80 -18.40 2.02
CA SER A 269 -4.55 -18.37 3.47
C SER A 269 -3.15 -18.85 3.87
N ALA A 270 -2.47 -19.61 2.99
CA ALA A 270 -1.10 -20.08 3.19
C ALA A 270 -0.03 -19.11 2.65
N GLY A 271 -0.42 -18.00 2.03
CA GLY A 271 0.52 -17.03 1.46
C GLY A 271 0.84 -17.20 -0.02
N GLN A 272 0.17 -18.13 -0.70
CA GLN A 272 0.39 -18.37 -2.13
C GLN A 272 -0.34 -17.33 -2.99
N LEU A 273 0.39 -16.73 -3.93
CA LEU A 273 -0.18 -15.78 -4.88
C LEU A 273 -1.14 -16.46 -5.85
N LEU A 274 -2.42 -16.09 -5.81
CA LEU A 274 -3.46 -16.61 -6.68
C LEU A 274 -3.65 -15.72 -7.92
N HIS A 275 -3.68 -14.40 -7.71
CA HIS A 275 -3.80 -13.42 -8.80
C HIS A 275 -2.94 -12.19 -8.54
N VAL A 276 -2.33 -11.69 -9.63
CA VAL A 276 -1.67 -10.38 -9.71
C VAL A 276 -2.42 -9.56 -10.74
N ILE A 277 -2.99 -8.43 -10.32
CA ILE A 277 -3.91 -7.66 -11.16
C ILE A 277 -3.42 -6.22 -11.20
N GLY A 278 -2.86 -5.81 -12.33
CA GLY A 278 -2.23 -4.49 -12.53
C GLY A 278 -0.72 -4.45 -12.24
N GLY A 279 -0.16 -3.24 -12.36
CA GLY A 279 1.28 -2.96 -12.20
C GLY A 279 2.15 -3.40 -13.39
N PRO A 280 3.45 -3.05 -13.37
CA PRO A 280 4.12 -2.20 -12.38
C PRO A 280 3.87 -0.69 -12.59
N GLU A 281 3.41 -0.30 -13.79
CA GLU A 281 3.13 1.10 -14.11
C GLU A 281 1.73 1.52 -13.66
N SER A 282 1.59 2.78 -13.26
CA SER A 282 0.28 3.37 -12.95
C SER A 282 -0.59 3.48 -14.21
N GLY A 283 -1.89 3.29 -14.07
CA GLY A 283 -2.86 3.51 -15.15
C GLY A 283 -4.30 3.35 -14.68
N ARG A 284 -5.26 3.46 -15.60
CA ARG A 284 -6.72 3.36 -15.33
C ARG A 284 -7.45 2.40 -16.26
N LYS A 285 -6.72 1.52 -16.95
CA LYS A 285 -7.31 0.65 -17.97
C LYS A 285 -8.16 -0.43 -17.30
N ASP A 286 -9.36 -0.66 -17.83
CA ASP A 286 -10.22 -1.81 -17.53
C ASP A 286 -9.89 -2.99 -18.47
N GLY A 287 -10.43 -4.19 -18.23
CA GLY A 287 -10.24 -5.34 -19.11
C GLY A 287 -9.91 -6.63 -18.37
N GLY A 288 -9.18 -7.54 -19.01
CA GLY A 288 -8.66 -8.74 -18.35
C GLY A 288 -7.57 -8.39 -17.32
N PHE A 289 -7.23 -9.31 -16.42
CA PHE A 289 -6.23 -9.07 -15.37
C PHE A 289 -4.86 -8.61 -15.89
N SER A 290 -4.43 -9.09 -17.06
CA SER A 290 -3.17 -8.68 -17.71
C SER A 290 -3.22 -7.30 -18.37
N GLU A 291 -4.41 -6.74 -18.60
CA GLU A 291 -4.60 -5.43 -19.23
C GLU A 291 -4.95 -4.33 -18.22
N ALA A 292 -5.58 -4.73 -17.11
CA ALA A 292 -6.05 -3.82 -16.10
C ALA A 292 -4.86 -3.06 -15.48
N SER A 293 -5.07 -1.78 -15.15
CA SER A 293 -4.10 -0.96 -14.42
C SER A 293 -4.80 -0.10 -13.38
N PHE A 294 -4.10 0.17 -12.29
CA PHE A 294 -4.53 0.99 -11.16
C PHE A 294 -3.53 2.13 -10.94
N HIS A 295 -3.88 3.11 -10.11
CA HIS A 295 -2.99 4.17 -9.70
C HIS A 295 -3.09 4.32 -8.18
N SER A 296 -2.08 3.75 -7.51
CA SER A 296 -1.95 3.77 -6.05
C SER A 296 -3.23 3.35 -5.31
N PRO A 297 -3.75 2.13 -5.54
CA PRO A 297 -5.00 1.69 -4.91
C PRO A 297 -4.85 1.53 -3.39
N GLN A 298 -5.93 1.80 -2.66
CA GLN A 298 -6.03 1.67 -1.21
C GLN A 298 -7.12 0.67 -0.83
N GLY A 299 -8.28 1.12 -0.32
CA GLY A 299 -9.38 0.31 0.18
C GLY A 299 -9.73 -0.89 -0.68
N VAL A 300 -9.90 -2.05 -0.05
CA VAL A 300 -10.30 -3.30 -0.71
C VAL A 300 -11.37 -4.02 0.10
N ALA A 301 -12.42 -4.54 -0.56
CA ALA A 301 -13.49 -5.29 0.10
C ALA A 301 -14.02 -6.43 -0.78
N PHE A 302 -14.31 -7.59 -0.17
CA PHE A 302 -14.86 -8.78 -0.84
C PHE A 302 -16.38 -8.83 -0.78
N LYS A 303 -17.05 -9.11 -1.91
CA LYS A 303 -18.45 -9.60 -2.00
C LYS A 303 -18.50 -10.88 -2.85
N GLY A 304 -18.44 -12.04 -2.21
CA GLY A 304 -18.29 -13.31 -2.94
C GLY A 304 -17.02 -13.30 -3.80
N ASP A 305 -17.15 -13.57 -5.10
CA ASP A 305 -16.03 -13.52 -6.06
C ASP A 305 -15.73 -12.11 -6.61
N ALA A 306 -16.41 -11.07 -6.13
CA ALA A 306 -16.07 -9.69 -6.48
C ALA A 306 -15.18 -9.05 -5.42
N VAL A 307 -14.16 -8.31 -5.86
CA VAL A 307 -13.39 -7.38 -5.03
C VAL A 307 -13.68 -5.95 -5.48
N TYR A 308 -14.08 -5.10 -4.55
CA TYR A 308 -14.19 -3.66 -4.78
C TYR A 308 -12.91 -2.97 -4.32
N VAL A 309 -12.44 -2.01 -5.11
CA VAL A 309 -11.18 -1.32 -4.91
C VAL A 309 -11.40 0.18 -4.95
N ALA A 310 -10.93 0.89 -3.92
CA ALA A 310 -10.72 2.33 -3.98
C ALA A 310 -9.38 2.61 -4.69
N ASP A 311 -9.47 3.04 -5.94
CA ASP A 311 -8.33 3.33 -6.80
C ASP A 311 -8.01 4.83 -6.71
N THR A 312 -7.27 5.16 -5.65
CA THR A 312 -7.27 6.49 -5.01
C THR A 312 -6.79 7.61 -5.93
N GLU A 313 -5.62 7.46 -6.56
CA GLU A 313 -5.04 8.51 -7.43
C GLU A 313 -5.70 8.57 -8.82
N ASN A 314 -6.48 7.55 -9.18
CA ASN A 314 -7.37 7.65 -10.34
C ASN A 314 -8.71 8.34 -9.98
N HIS A 315 -9.00 8.51 -8.69
CA HIS A 315 -10.30 8.91 -8.16
C HIS A 315 -11.43 8.03 -8.73
N LEU A 316 -11.24 6.71 -8.65
CA LEU A 316 -12.18 5.69 -9.15
C LEU A 316 -12.53 4.66 -8.08
N ILE A 317 -13.71 4.06 -8.20
CA ILE A 317 -14.03 2.77 -7.59
C ILE A 317 -14.01 1.71 -8.69
N ARG A 318 -13.22 0.66 -8.49
CA ARG A 318 -13.05 -0.44 -9.44
C ARG A 318 -13.68 -1.71 -8.87
N LYS A 319 -14.21 -2.56 -9.75
CA LYS A 319 -14.67 -3.91 -9.43
C LYS A 319 -13.76 -4.90 -10.16
N ILE A 320 -13.19 -5.83 -9.40
CA ILE A 320 -12.51 -7.01 -9.91
C ILE A 320 -13.48 -8.17 -9.77
N ASP A 321 -13.81 -8.84 -10.88
CA ASP A 321 -14.57 -10.07 -10.90
C ASP A 321 -13.61 -11.25 -11.04
N LEU A 322 -13.44 -12.01 -9.96
CA LEU A 322 -12.49 -13.15 -9.91
C LEU A 322 -12.97 -14.32 -10.76
N SER A 323 -14.28 -14.48 -10.92
CA SER A 323 -14.87 -15.57 -11.71
C SER A 323 -14.72 -15.32 -13.22
N GLU A 324 -14.91 -14.07 -13.65
CA GLU A 324 -14.77 -13.67 -15.06
C GLU A 324 -13.33 -13.31 -15.45
N GLY A 325 -12.45 -13.07 -14.47
CA GLY A 325 -11.07 -12.65 -14.73
C GLY A 325 -10.98 -11.21 -15.26
N ARG A 326 -11.86 -10.31 -14.82
CA ARG A 326 -12.02 -8.96 -15.39
C ARG A 326 -12.04 -7.86 -14.35
N VAL A 327 -11.60 -6.67 -14.76
CA VAL A 327 -11.69 -5.42 -14.01
C VAL A 327 -12.58 -4.43 -14.76
N SER A 328 -13.47 -3.75 -14.03
CA SER A 328 -14.29 -2.67 -14.55
C SER A 328 -14.35 -1.48 -13.59
N THR A 329 -14.57 -0.30 -14.14
CA THR A 329 -14.83 0.92 -13.36
C THR A 329 -16.32 1.04 -13.05
N ILE A 330 -16.67 1.24 -11.78
CA ILE A 330 -18.08 1.32 -11.35
C ILE A 330 -18.47 2.68 -10.77
N ALA A 331 -17.52 3.50 -10.33
CA ALA A 331 -17.75 4.90 -9.96
C ALA A 331 -16.51 5.76 -10.17
N GLY A 332 -16.71 7.07 -10.31
CA GLY A 332 -15.64 8.03 -10.54
C GLY A 332 -15.44 8.39 -12.02
N ALA A 333 -15.05 9.63 -12.27
CA ALA A 333 -14.84 10.19 -13.61
C ALA A 333 -13.37 10.09 -14.11
N GLY A 334 -12.47 9.55 -13.28
CA GLY A 334 -11.04 9.40 -13.62
C GLY A 334 -10.20 10.66 -13.41
N VAL A 335 -10.75 11.66 -12.72
CA VAL A 335 -10.12 12.93 -12.34
C VAL A 335 -10.65 13.36 -10.98
N GLN A 336 -9.89 14.18 -10.26
CA GLN A 336 -10.28 14.71 -8.94
C GLN A 336 -11.60 15.47 -9.03
N GLY A 337 -12.61 14.99 -8.30
CA GLY A 337 -13.89 15.67 -8.15
C GLY A 337 -13.87 16.71 -7.04
N THR A 338 -14.65 17.77 -7.21
CA THR A 338 -14.94 18.77 -6.15
C THR A 338 -16.40 18.75 -5.73
N ASP A 339 -17.18 17.79 -6.23
CA ASP A 339 -18.58 17.59 -5.86
C ASP A 339 -18.67 17.13 -4.40
N LYS A 340 -19.48 17.84 -3.61
CA LYS A 340 -19.69 17.57 -2.19
C LYS A 340 -21.04 16.91 -1.93
N GLU A 341 -21.90 16.74 -2.93
CA GLU A 341 -23.26 16.20 -2.82
C GLU A 341 -23.39 14.83 -3.48
N GLY A 342 -23.00 14.75 -4.76
CA GLY A 342 -23.19 13.57 -5.58
C GLY A 342 -24.64 13.28 -5.96
N GLY A 343 -24.90 12.03 -6.36
CA GLY A 343 -26.21 11.56 -6.82
C GLY A 343 -26.24 11.14 -8.30
N ALA A 344 -25.14 11.32 -9.04
CA ALA A 344 -25.02 10.81 -10.39
C ALA A 344 -24.72 9.29 -10.40
N MET A 345 -24.89 8.69 -11.58
CA MET A 345 -24.73 7.25 -11.78
C MET A 345 -23.28 6.89 -12.06
N GLY A 346 -22.68 6.11 -11.15
CA GLY A 346 -21.40 5.43 -11.32
C GLY A 346 -20.31 6.31 -11.91
N VAL A 347 -19.87 5.98 -13.13
CA VAL A 347 -18.77 6.67 -13.84
C VAL A 347 -19.05 8.12 -14.21
N GLN A 348 -20.30 8.57 -14.12
CA GLN A 348 -20.67 9.97 -14.34
C GLN A 348 -20.46 10.83 -13.08
N GLN A 349 -20.30 10.20 -11.91
CA GLN A 349 -20.10 10.90 -10.65
C GLN A 349 -18.60 11.17 -10.43
N PRO A 350 -18.13 12.42 -10.43
CA PRO A 350 -16.79 12.74 -9.95
C PRO A 350 -16.70 12.43 -8.45
N ILE A 351 -15.58 11.84 -8.05
CA ILE A 351 -15.24 11.54 -6.65
C ILE A 351 -13.82 12.02 -6.37
N SER A 352 -13.41 12.07 -5.11
CA SER A 352 -12.12 12.66 -4.72
C SER A 352 -11.38 11.77 -3.73
N SER A 353 -10.43 11.01 -4.26
CA SER A 353 -9.46 10.23 -3.48
C SER A 353 -10.16 9.27 -2.51
N PRO A 354 -10.94 8.29 -3.04
CA PRO A 354 -11.51 7.25 -2.21
C PRO A 354 -10.37 6.47 -1.55
N TRP A 355 -10.45 6.27 -0.24
CA TRP A 355 -9.33 5.73 0.54
C TRP A 355 -9.63 4.38 1.16
N ASP A 356 -10.87 4.17 1.62
CA ASP A 356 -11.31 2.87 2.09
C ASP A 356 -12.72 2.55 1.60
N VAL A 357 -13.03 1.26 1.51
CA VAL A 357 -14.34 0.76 1.14
C VAL A 357 -14.81 -0.34 2.07
N ALA A 358 -16.08 -0.32 2.44
CA ALA A 358 -16.70 -1.36 3.25
C ALA A 358 -18.08 -1.70 2.68
N LEU A 359 -18.39 -3.00 2.57
CA LEU A 359 -19.76 -3.40 2.26
C LEU A 359 -20.67 -3.11 3.46
N GLY A 360 -21.93 -2.87 3.16
CA GLY A 360 -22.97 -2.88 4.16
C GLY A 360 -24.35 -2.76 3.54
N THR A 361 -25.33 -2.51 4.39
CA THR A 361 -26.74 -2.49 4.00
C THR A 361 -27.35 -1.12 4.28
N ALA A 362 -28.06 -0.58 3.30
CA ALA A 362 -28.81 0.67 3.40
C ALA A 362 -30.24 0.44 2.92
N GLY A 363 -31.06 -0.20 3.76
CA GLY A 363 -32.40 -0.66 3.39
C GLY A 363 -32.39 -1.68 2.25
N GLY A 364 -33.50 -2.39 2.00
CA GLY A 364 -33.54 -3.36 0.90
C GLY A 364 -32.71 -4.62 1.17
N GLU A 365 -31.92 -5.05 0.17
CA GLU A 365 -31.14 -6.29 0.20
C GLU A 365 -29.87 -6.17 1.06
N GLU A 366 -29.41 -7.31 1.59
CA GLU A 366 -28.13 -7.39 2.31
C GLU A 366 -26.96 -7.04 1.39
N ASP A 367 -25.98 -6.29 1.93
CA ASP A 367 -24.79 -5.83 1.21
C ASP A 367 -25.11 -5.04 -0.08
N ASN A 368 -26.22 -4.31 -0.11
CA ASN A 368 -26.64 -3.53 -1.27
C ASN A 368 -25.89 -2.21 -1.47
N VAL A 369 -24.97 -1.84 -0.57
CA VAL A 369 -24.19 -0.60 -0.68
C VAL A 369 -22.73 -0.83 -0.37
N LEU A 370 -21.89 -0.12 -1.10
CA LEU A 370 -20.48 0.07 -0.79
C LEU A 370 -20.31 1.43 -0.12
N TRP A 371 -19.95 1.44 1.16
CA TRP A 371 -19.53 2.62 1.88
C TRP A 371 -18.12 3.01 1.45
N ILE A 372 -17.87 4.30 1.28
CA ILE A 372 -16.60 4.84 0.78
C ILE A 372 -16.14 5.94 1.73
N ALA A 373 -14.93 5.80 2.26
CA ALA A 373 -14.24 6.88 2.94
C ALA A 373 -13.62 7.79 1.87
N MET A 374 -14.23 8.95 1.66
CA MET A 374 -13.84 9.92 0.64
C MET A 374 -12.89 10.94 1.27
N ALA A 375 -11.60 10.62 1.26
CA ALA A 375 -10.59 11.41 1.95
C ALA A 375 -10.50 12.83 1.37
N GLY A 376 -10.50 12.95 0.04
CA GLY A 376 -10.27 14.21 -0.68
C GLY A 376 -11.37 15.25 -0.55
N THR A 377 -12.59 14.85 -0.17
CA THR A 377 -13.68 15.80 0.17
C THR A 377 -14.10 15.71 1.63
N HIS A 378 -13.37 14.97 2.46
CA HIS A 378 -13.64 14.80 3.89
C HIS A 378 -15.06 14.33 4.20
N GLN A 379 -15.48 13.23 3.55
CA GLN A 379 -16.85 12.74 3.58
C GLN A 379 -16.95 11.22 3.60
N ILE A 380 -18.11 10.71 4.01
CA ILE A 380 -18.48 9.30 3.83
C ILE A 380 -19.54 9.22 2.73
N TRP A 381 -19.23 8.44 1.69
CA TRP A 381 -20.06 8.27 0.50
C TRP A 381 -20.64 6.86 0.43
N ALA A 382 -21.67 6.71 -0.41
CA ALA A 382 -22.38 5.47 -0.66
C ALA A 382 -22.44 5.25 -2.18
N LEU A 383 -22.00 4.07 -2.62
CA LEU A 383 -22.29 3.56 -3.96
C LEU A 383 -23.29 2.42 -3.86
N PHE A 384 -24.49 2.62 -4.39
CA PHE A 384 -25.55 1.62 -4.36
C PHE A 384 -25.24 0.50 -5.36
N LEU A 385 -25.05 -0.73 -4.87
CA LEU A 385 -24.86 -1.93 -5.68
C LEU A 385 -26.19 -2.54 -6.11
N ALA A 386 -27.23 -2.35 -5.29
CA ALA A 386 -28.63 -2.60 -5.62
C ALA A 386 -29.49 -1.44 -5.11
N ASP A 387 -30.78 -1.42 -5.44
CA ASP A 387 -31.70 -0.41 -4.95
C ASP A 387 -31.72 -0.38 -3.41
N GLY A 388 -31.78 0.83 -2.83
CA GLY A 388 -31.69 1.01 -1.39
C GLY A 388 -32.14 2.39 -0.93
N LYS A 389 -32.00 2.65 0.37
CA LYS A 389 -32.41 3.88 1.03
C LYS A 389 -31.42 4.28 2.13
N LEU A 390 -30.90 5.50 2.06
CA LEU A 390 -30.03 6.02 3.12
C LEU A 390 -30.84 6.39 4.38
N PRO A 391 -30.23 6.23 5.58
CA PRO A 391 -30.78 6.75 6.83
C PRO A 391 -30.97 8.27 6.77
N LYS A 392 -32.20 8.74 7.06
CA LYS A 392 -32.62 10.15 6.88
C LYS A 392 -32.39 10.71 5.45
N GLY A 393 -32.31 9.84 4.45
CA GLY A 393 -32.09 10.19 3.05
C GLY A 393 -33.18 9.67 2.10
N GLY A 394 -32.91 9.82 0.80
CA GLY A 394 -33.79 9.34 -0.28
C GLY A 394 -33.63 7.85 -0.58
N GLU A 395 -34.52 7.35 -1.44
CA GLU A 395 -34.35 6.06 -2.13
C GLU A 395 -33.46 6.26 -3.35
N PHE A 396 -32.55 5.32 -3.57
CA PHE A 396 -31.55 5.40 -4.61
C PHE A 396 -31.53 4.11 -5.42
N LYS A 397 -31.30 4.25 -6.72
CA LYS A 397 -31.18 3.13 -7.65
C LYS A 397 -29.78 2.55 -7.64
N ALA A 398 -29.68 1.27 -8.00
CA ALA A 398 -28.40 0.62 -8.27
C ALA A 398 -27.54 1.48 -9.23
N GLY A 399 -26.28 1.71 -8.85
CA GLY A 399 -25.30 2.53 -9.57
C GLY A 399 -25.21 3.97 -9.10
N VAL A 400 -26.15 4.50 -8.29
CA VAL A 400 -26.03 5.87 -7.78
C VAL A 400 -24.88 5.98 -6.78
N CYS A 401 -24.03 6.99 -6.93
CA CYS A 401 -22.95 7.33 -6.01
C CYS A 401 -23.22 8.70 -5.37
N VAL A 402 -23.35 8.76 -4.05
CA VAL A 402 -23.84 9.95 -3.33
C VAL A 402 -23.20 10.09 -1.95
N ARG A 403 -23.06 11.32 -1.47
CA ARG A 403 -22.63 11.61 -0.10
C ARG A 403 -23.68 11.12 0.91
N TRP A 404 -23.25 10.36 1.91
CA TRP A 404 -24.10 9.99 3.06
C TRP A 404 -23.86 10.92 4.26
N ALA A 405 -22.61 11.18 4.63
CA ALA A 405 -22.27 12.03 5.78
C ALA A 405 -21.04 12.91 5.52
N GLY A 406 -20.96 14.03 6.24
CA GLY A 406 -19.89 15.02 6.11
C GLY A 406 -20.33 16.22 5.26
N SER A 407 -20.10 17.43 5.76
CA SER A 407 -20.40 18.71 5.09
C SER A 407 -19.52 18.93 3.87
N GLY A 408 -18.30 18.37 3.88
CA GLY A 408 -17.22 18.63 2.94
C GLY A 408 -16.27 19.73 3.39
N ASN A 409 -16.37 20.17 4.65
CA ASN A 409 -15.34 20.94 5.33
C ASN A 409 -14.45 19.97 6.13
N GLU A 410 -13.16 20.29 6.21
CA GLU A 410 -12.19 19.58 7.03
C GLU A 410 -12.36 19.96 8.51
N GLU A 411 -13.06 19.12 9.28
CA GLU A 411 -13.42 19.40 10.67
C GLU A 411 -13.51 18.11 11.50
N ASN A 412 -13.30 18.19 12.82
CA ASN A 412 -13.61 17.13 13.78
C ASN A 412 -15.07 17.21 14.30
N ARG A 413 -16.03 17.63 13.46
CA ARG A 413 -17.37 18.01 13.91
C ARG A 413 -18.34 16.83 14.01
N ASN A 414 -18.83 16.57 15.21
CA ASN A 414 -19.93 15.62 15.46
C ASN A 414 -21.29 16.26 15.23
N ASN A 415 -22.27 15.48 14.74
CA ASN A 415 -23.64 15.97 14.62
C ASN A 415 -24.67 14.84 14.52
N SER A 416 -25.88 15.07 15.04
CA SER A 416 -27.02 14.15 14.88
C SER A 416 -27.59 14.13 13.46
N TYR A 417 -27.24 15.12 12.62
CA TYR A 417 -27.58 15.17 11.20
C TYR A 417 -26.32 14.94 10.36
N PRO A 418 -26.29 13.90 9.50
CA PRO A 418 -25.06 13.47 8.82
C PRO A 418 -24.42 14.57 7.96
N HIS A 419 -25.22 15.38 7.26
CA HIS A 419 -24.71 16.46 6.39
C HIS A 419 -24.13 17.67 7.15
N LYS A 420 -24.42 17.79 8.46
CA LYS A 420 -23.88 18.85 9.34
C LYS A 420 -22.68 18.38 10.17
N ALA A 421 -22.37 17.08 10.14
CA ALA A 421 -21.11 16.58 10.64
C ALA A 421 -19.97 16.99 9.69
N GLY A 422 -18.76 17.02 10.19
CA GLY A 422 -17.54 17.21 9.42
C GLY A 422 -16.57 16.08 9.75
N PHE A 423 -15.81 15.68 8.75
CA PHE A 423 -14.70 14.74 8.88
C PHE A 423 -13.41 15.46 8.48
N ALA A 424 -12.28 14.85 8.75
CA ALA A 424 -10.97 15.35 8.37
C ALA A 424 -10.16 14.17 7.81
N GLN A 425 -10.23 14.03 6.49
CA GLN A 425 -9.53 12.98 5.73
C GLN A 425 -9.85 11.56 6.25
N PRO A 426 -11.10 11.09 6.17
CA PRO A 426 -11.45 9.74 6.59
C PRO A 426 -10.73 8.71 5.71
N SER A 427 -10.03 7.75 6.33
CA SER A 427 -9.14 6.81 5.63
C SER A 427 -9.35 5.34 5.95
N GLY A 428 -10.25 5.02 6.88
CA GLY A 428 -10.53 3.64 7.29
C GLY A 428 -11.99 3.44 7.68
N LEU A 429 -12.58 2.31 7.30
CA LEU A 429 -13.98 1.96 7.59
C LEU A 429 -14.12 0.55 8.17
N ALA A 430 -14.99 0.40 9.17
CA ALA A 430 -15.37 -0.92 9.68
C ALA A 430 -16.86 -0.98 10.04
N LEU A 431 -17.60 -1.91 9.44
CA LEU A 431 -19.02 -2.10 9.70
C LEU A 431 -19.25 -2.93 10.97
N ALA A 432 -20.07 -2.41 11.89
CA ALA A 432 -20.65 -3.12 13.02
C ALA A 432 -22.18 -3.06 12.89
N ALA A 433 -22.75 -3.92 12.06
CA ALA A 433 -24.17 -3.88 11.70
C ALA A 433 -25.09 -4.38 12.83
N GLU A 434 -24.58 -5.28 13.66
CA GLU A 434 -25.31 -5.92 14.74
C GLU A 434 -25.66 -4.95 15.88
N GLU A 435 -26.78 -5.22 16.55
CA GLU A 435 -27.16 -4.51 17.77
C GLU A 435 -26.22 -4.91 18.93
N PRO A 436 -25.92 -3.99 19.87
CA PRO A 436 -26.47 -2.64 20.01
C PRO A 436 -25.71 -1.55 19.23
N TRP A 437 -24.76 -1.93 18.36
CA TRP A 437 -23.86 -0.98 17.70
C TRP A 437 -24.53 -0.30 16.51
N SER A 438 -24.99 -1.10 15.54
CA SER A 438 -25.62 -0.65 14.28
C SER A 438 -24.98 0.62 13.72
N CYS A 439 -23.67 0.59 13.48
CA CYS A 439 -22.89 1.73 13.04
C CYS A 439 -21.73 1.35 12.10
N LEU A 440 -21.22 2.36 11.40
CA LEU A 440 -19.97 2.32 10.67
C LEU A 440 -18.92 3.07 11.49
N TYR A 441 -17.83 2.41 11.86
CA TYR A 441 -16.67 3.06 12.46
C TYR A 441 -15.80 3.68 11.38
N VAL A 442 -15.25 4.85 11.68
CA VAL A 442 -14.44 5.65 10.75
C VAL A 442 -13.14 6.05 11.43
N ALA A 443 -12.00 5.73 10.80
CA ALA A 443 -10.71 6.31 11.12
C ALA A 443 -10.62 7.68 10.44
N ASP A 444 -10.64 8.75 11.24
CA ASP A 444 -10.65 10.14 10.77
C ASP A 444 -9.26 10.74 11.00
N SER A 445 -8.42 10.67 9.96
CA SER A 445 -6.97 10.71 10.07
C SER A 445 -6.44 12.07 10.52
N GLU A 446 -6.85 13.14 9.83
CA GLU A 446 -6.34 14.49 10.09
C GLU A 446 -6.86 15.08 11.41
N SER A 447 -7.99 14.58 11.92
CA SER A 447 -8.48 14.91 13.27
C SER A 447 -7.91 14.02 14.37
N SER A 448 -7.17 12.96 13.98
CA SER A 448 -6.61 11.95 14.88
C SER A 448 -7.67 11.37 15.83
N SER A 449 -8.82 11.00 15.27
CA SER A 449 -9.96 10.48 16.04
C SER A 449 -10.65 9.31 15.35
N ILE A 450 -11.38 8.52 16.14
CA ILE A 450 -12.26 7.46 15.65
C ILE A 450 -13.71 7.89 15.86
N ARG A 451 -14.53 7.74 14.81
CA ARG A 451 -15.93 8.16 14.78
C ARG A 451 -16.83 6.95 14.62
N SER A 452 -18.06 7.06 15.11
CA SER A 452 -19.16 6.14 14.79
C SER A 452 -20.23 6.90 14.01
N LEU A 453 -20.65 6.34 12.88
CA LEU A 453 -21.75 6.83 12.05
C LEU A 453 -22.91 5.82 12.14
N ALA A 454 -24.01 6.22 12.77
CA ALA A 454 -25.13 5.31 13.04
C ALA A 454 -25.88 4.92 11.76
N LEU A 455 -26.09 3.62 11.54
CA LEU A 455 -26.83 3.07 10.40
C LEU A 455 -28.34 3.32 10.50
N LYS A 456 -28.87 3.67 11.68
CA LYS A 456 -30.31 3.93 11.86
C LYS A 456 -30.72 5.32 11.42
N ASP A 457 -29.90 6.32 11.73
CA ASP A 457 -30.30 7.72 11.61
C ASP A 457 -29.19 8.67 11.11
N GLY A 458 -28.01 8.14 10.77
CA GLY A 458 -26.88 8.90 10.24
C GLY A 458 -26.19 9.81 11.27
N ALA A 459 -26.44 9.66 12.57
CA ALA A 459 -25.74 10.46 13.57
C ALA A 459 -24.24 10.13 13.61
N VAL A 460 -23.39 11.14 13.52
CA VAL A 460 -21.93 11.04 13.68
C VAL A 460 -21.56 11.41 15.11
N LYS A 461 -20.85 10.51 15.79
CA LYS A 461 -20.43 10.67 17.18
C LYS A 461 -18.95 10.30 17.36
N LEU A 462 -18.31 10.97 18.31
CA LEU A 462 -16.94 10.67 18.72
C LEU A 462 -16.91 9.37 19.52
N LEU A 463 -16.00 8.49 19.14
CA LEU A 463 -15.63 7.32 19.91
C LEU A 463 -14.45 7.63 20.83
N VAL A 464 -13.27 7.88 20.25
CA VAL A 464 -12.01 8.18 20.96
C VAL A 464 -11.13 9.13 20.14
N GLY A 465 -10.15 9.78 20.78
CA GLY A 465 -9.19 10.67 20.11
C GLY A 465 -9.69 12.11 19.94
N GLY A 466 -8.80 12.96 19.41
CA GLY A 466 -9.06 14.39 19.18
C GLY A 466 -9.41 15.19 20.44
N GLU A 467 -10.17 16.26 20.24
CA GLU A 467 -10.66 17.18 21.26
C GLU A 467 -12.11 17.62 21.00
N ARG A 468 -12.67 18.45 21.89
CA ARG A 468 -14.05 18.94 21.78
C ARG A 468 -14.22 20.06 20.75
N ASP A 469 -13.18 20.85 20.49
CA ASP A 469 -13.23 21.89 19.48
C ASP A 469 -13.28 21.24 18.09
N PRO A 470 -14.39 21.42 17.33
CA PRO A 470 -14.52 20.82 16.01
C PRO A 470 -13.52 21.37 14.98
N LEU A 471 -12.88 22.50 15.22
CA LEU A 471 -11.88 23.09 14.32
C LEU A 471 -10.44 22.72 14.70
N ASN A 472 -10.22 22.12 15.88
CA ASN A 472 -8.89 21.71 16.29
C ASN A 472 -8.49 20.38 15.63
N LEU A 473 -7.67 20.47 14.59
CA LEU A 473 -7.07 19.33 13.88
C LEU A 473 -5.64 19.00 14.36
N PHE A 474 -5.20 19.58 15.48
CA PHE A 474 -3.87 19.40 16.08
C PHE A 474 -3.93 18.64 17.42
N ALA A 475 -5.08 18.03 17.73
CA ALA A 475 -5.33 17.29 18.97
C ALA A 475 -4.81 15.83 18.89
N PHE A 476 -3.56 15.65 18.49
CA PHE A 476 -2.90 14.36 18.30
C PHE A 476 -1.93 14.02 19.45
N GLY A 477 -1.45 12.78 19.47
CA GLY A 477 -0.46 12.28 20.44
C GLY A 477 -0.54 10.76 20.58
N ASP A 478 0.11 10.21 21.60
CA ASP A 478 0.07 8.78 21.92
C ASP A 478 -0.28 8.58 23.40
N ALA A 479 -1.57 8.47 23.69
CA ALA A 479 -2.05 8.27 25.05
C ALA A 479 -3.22 7.29 25.06
N ASP A 480 -3.13 6.28 25.92
CA ASP A 480 -4.24 5.40 26.23
C ASP A 480 -5.20 6.11 27.20
N GLY A 481 -6.50 5.86 27.08
CA GLY A 481 -7.48 6.58 27.88
C GLY A 481 -8.90 6.47 27.36
N LYS A 482 -9.84 7.19 27.99
CA LYS A 482 -11.25 7.13 27.65
C LYS A 482 -11.70 8.33 26.81
N GLY A 483 -12.35 8.05 25.68
CA GLY A 483 -12.91 9.10 24.81
C GLY A 483 -11.84 10.08 24.34
N VAL A 484 -11.98 11.36 24.70
CA VAL A 484 -11.01 12.44 24.34
C VAL A 484 -9.69 12.36 25.11
N GLU A 485 -9.61 11.59 26.21
CA GLU A 485 -8.35 11.41 26.94
C GLU A 485 -7.36 10.56 26.14
N ALA A 486 -7.88 9.62 25.33
CA ALA A 486 -7.07 8.91 24.37
C ALA A 486 -6.53 9.88 23.31
N LYS A 487 -5.29 9.67 22.89
CA LYS A 487 -4.64 10.40 21.80
C LYS A 487 -4.10 9.40 20.78
N LEU A 488 -4.36 9.72 19.51
CA LEU A 488 -3.93 8.99 18.33
C LEU A 488 -3.11 9.93 17.45
N GLN A 489 -2.44 9.40 16.44
CA GLN A 489 -1.69 10.19 15.46
C GLN A 489 -1.94 9.59 14.06
N HIS A 490 -2.75 10.32 13.28
CA HIS A 490 -3.08 9.99 11.90
C HIS A 490 -3.48 8.50 11.68
N PRO A 491 -4.52 8.01 12.38
CA PRO A 491 -4.95 6.62 12.29
C PRO A 491 -5.58 6.34 10.92
N LEU A 492 -5.05 5.37 10.17
CA LEU A 492 -5.49 5.10 8.80
C LEU A 492 -6.47 3.93 8.69
N GLY A 493 -6.51 3.03 9.67
CA GLY A 493 -7.30 1.80 9.59
C GLY A 493 -8.11 1.51 10.85
N VAL A 494 -9.30 0.95 10.66
CA VAL A 494 -10.11 0.37 11.73
C VAL A 494 -10.63 -1.00 11.30
N ALA A 495 -10.74 -1.93 12.25
CA ALA A 495 -11.31 -3.24 11.99
C ALA A 495 -12.14 -3.73 13.19
N TRP A 496 -13.41 -4.07 12.94
CA TRP A 496 -14.36 -4.49 13.95
C TRP A 496 -14.34 -6.02 14.14
N SER A 497 -14.27 -6.49 15.38
CA SER A 497 -14.48 -7.91 15.73
C SER A 497 -15.75 -8.05 16.58
N PRO A 498 -16.84 -8.61 16.00
CA PRO A 498 -18.04 -8.95 16.76
C PRO A 498 -17.76 -9.93 17.91
N GLU A 499 -16.86 -10.90 17.69
CA GLU A 499 -16.55 -11.97 18.64
C GLU A 499 -15.89 -11.44 19.91
N GLN A 500 -15.00 -10.45 19.75
CA GLN A 500 -14.33 -9.76 20.86
C GLN A 500 -15.07 -8.51 21.32
N SER A 501 -16.16 -8.11 20.64
CA SER A 501 -16.86 -6.84 20.84
C SER A 501 -15.90 -5.64 20.92
N SER A 502 -14.85 -5.66 20.10
CA SER A 502 -13.72 -4.72 20.17
C SER A 502 -13.39 -4.18 18.78
N LEU A 503 -13.01 -2.91 18.75
CA LEU A 503 -12.53 -2.23 17.54
C LEU A 503 -11.01 -2.11 17.59
N TYR A 504 -10.33 -2.57 16.55
CA TYR A 504 -8.88 -2.43 16.42
C TYR A 504 -8.57 -1.24 15.51
N VAL A 505 -7.53 -0.47 15.85
CA VAL A 505 -7.12 0.74 15.15
C VAL A 505 -5.65 0.62 14.75
N ALA A 506 -5.33 0.86 13.48
CA ALA A 506 -3.96 1.15 13.06
C ALA A 506 -3.69 2.61 13.34
N ASP A 507 -3.00 2.88 14.45
CA ASP A 507 -2.59 4.21 14.89
C ASP A 507 -1.25 4.54 14.22
N SER A 508 -1.34 4.89 12.94
CA SER A 508 -0.25 4.72 11.96
C SER A 508 1.02 5.49 12.32
N TYR A 509 0.90 6.77 12.66
CA TYR A 509 2.06 7.61 12.97
C TYR A 509 2.57 7.42 14.40
N ASN A 510 1.83 6.72 15.25
CA ASN A 510 2.35 6.20 16.52
C ASN A 510 2.94 4.78 16.37
N HIS A 511 2.95 4.21 15.15
CA HIS A 511 3.50 2.89 14.85
C HIS A 511 2.93 1.77 15.73
N LYS A 512 1.64 1.86 16.06
CA LYS A 512 0.96 1.00 17.04
C LYS A 512 -0.36 0.46 16.49
N ILE A 513 -0.75 -0.68 17.04
CA ILE A 513 -2.13 -1.17 16.95
C ILE A 513 -2.79 -0.90 18.29
N LYS A 514 -3.92 -0.20 18.28
CA LYS A 514 -4.72 0.09 19.47
C LYS A 514 -5.98 -0.78 19.47
N ALA A 515 -6.49 -1.09 20.65
CA ALA A 515 -7.79 -1.72 20.86
C ALA A 515 -8.72 -0.73 21.58
N VAL A 516 -9.94 -0.61 21.08
CA VAL A 516 -10.99 0.26 21.60
C VAL A 516 -12.20 -0.59 21.98
N ASP A 517 -12.62 -0.49 23.24
CA ASP A 517 -13.93 -0.97 23.68
C ASP A 517 -14.96 0.14 23.41
N PRO A 518 -15.88 -0.04 22.45
CA PRO A 518 -16.84 1.00 22.09
C PRO A 518 -17.90 1.27 23.16
N LYS A 519 -18.16 0.33 24.08
CA LYS A 519 -19.11 0.53 25.18
C LYS A 519 -18.54 1.46 26.24
N THR A 520 -17.31 1.21 26.66
CA THR A 520 -16.65 2.02 27.69
C THR A 520 -15.92 3.22 27.10
N LYS A 521 -15.67 3.24 25.78
CA LYS A 521 -14.83 4.19 25.05
C LYS A 521 -13.38 4.19 25.51
N LEU A 522 -12.91 3.09 26.08
CA LEU A 522 -11.51 2.94 26.49
C LEU A 522 -10.67 2.54 25.27
N CYS A 523 -9.64 3.33 24.97
CA CYS A 523 -8.59 3.02 24.00
C CYS A 523 -7.33 2.60 24.75
N SER A 524 -6.69 1.52 24.30
CA SER A 524 -5.45 1.01 24.87
C SER A 524 -4.52 0.46 23.80
N THR A 525 -3.21 0.48 24.06
CA THR A 525 -2.20 -0.12 23.19
C THR A 525 -2.31 -1.63 23.23
N LEU A 526 -2.53 -2.25 22.06
CA LEU A 526 -2.58 -3.69 21.90
C LEU A 526 -1.21 -4.25 21.52
N ALA A 527 -0.57 -3.64 20.52
CA ALA A 527 0.71 -4.08 19.97
C ALA A 527 1.54 -2.89 19.46
N GLY A 528 2.85 -3.04 19.45
CA GLY A 528 3.78 -2.01 18.98
C GLY A 528 4.44 -1.21 20.12
N THR A 529 5.76 -1.08 20.06
CA THR A 529 6.55 -0.25 20.99
C THR A 529 6.33 1.25 20.79
N GLY A 530 5.97 1.67 19.57
CA GLY A 530 5.89 3.07 19.15
C GLY A 530 7.11 3.54 18.36
N GLU A 531 8.15 2.72 18.25
CA GLU A 531 9.29 2.99 17.39
C GLU A 531 9.06 2.36 16.00
N ALA A 532 9.35 3.14 14.95
CA ALA A 532 9.34 2.63 13.58
C ALA A 532 10.33 1.46 13.42
N GLY A 533 9.90 0.39 12.75
CA GLY A 533 10.80 -0.69 12.34
C GLY A 533 10.11 -2.04 12.18
N ASP A 534 10.91 -3.08 11.92
CA ASP A 534 10.41 -4.41 11.53
C ASP A 534 10.62 -5.53 12.59
N SER A 535 10.89 -5.16 13.83
CA SER A 535 11.03 -6.16 14.91
C SER A 535 9.69 -6.86 15.18
N LEU A 536 9.68 -8.18 15.29
CA LEU A 536 8.49 -8.94 15.70
C LEU A 536 8.32 -8.98 17.23
N GLY A 537 9.43 -8.84 17.98
CA GLY A 537 9.45 -9.00 19.43
C GLY A 537 9.11 -10.42 19.89
N PRO A 538 9.39 -10.78 21.16
CA PRO A 538 8.89 -12.02 21.76
C PRO A 538 7.39 -11.94 22.07
N GLU A 539 6.88 -10.74 22.36
CA GLU A 539 5.47 -10.43 22.61
C GLU A 539 4.98 -9.30 21.68
N MET A 540 3.67 -9.22 21.46
CA MET A 540 3.07 -8.20 20.58
C MET A 540 3.29 -6.75 21.04
N THR A 541 3.51 -6.50 22.33
CA THR A 541 3.84 -5.16 22.87
C THR A 541 5.28 -4.73 22.54
N GLU A 542 6.15 -5.69 22.26
CA GLU A 542 7.56 -5.50 21.90
C GLU A 542 7.80 -5.55 20.38
N SER A 543 6.73 -5.74 19.59
CA SER A 543 6.81 -5.65 18.13
C SER A 543 6.99 -4.20 17.68
N ARG A 544 7.40 -4.01 16.44
CA ARG A 544 7.49 -2.73 15.75
C ARG A 544 6.68 -2.78 14.46
N PHE A 545 6.08 -1.65 14.14
CA PHE A 545 5.38 -1.39 12.89
C PHE A 545 5.99 -0.13 12.27
N ASN A 546 5.65 0.19 11.03
CA ASN A 546 6.07 1.42 10.38
C ASN A 546 4.95 1.95 9.48
N GLU A 547 4.27 2.97 9.97
CA GLU A 547 3.08 3.58 9.37
C GLU A 547 2.06 2.56 8.80
N PRO A 548 1.50 1.65 9.62
CA PRO A 548 0.54 0.66 9.13
C PRO A 548 -0.71 1.33 8.54
N GLY A 549 -0.93 1.15 7.23
CA GLY A 549 -2.00 1.83 6.48
C GLY A 549 -3.41 1.24 6.67
N GLY A 550 -3.50 -0.01 7.11
CA GLY A 550 -4.79 -0.69 7.28
C GLY A 550 -4.69 -2.02 7.99
N LEU A 551 -5.82 -2.54 8.43
CA LEU A 551 -5.91 -3.84 9.08
C LEU A 551 -7.28 -4.48 8.84
N CYS A 552 -7.36 -5.80 8.95
CA CYS A 552 -8.64 -6.53 8.96
C CYS A 552 -8.61 -7.69 9.96
N VAL A 553 -9.81 -8.04 10.46
CA VAL A 553 -9.99 -9.17 11.38
C VAL A 553 -10.17 -10.47 10.59
N GLY A 554 -9.44 -11.52 10.99
CA GLY A 554 -9.59 -12.88 10.48
C GLY A 554 -9.75 -13.93 11.57
N GLU A 555 -9.98 -15.18 11.14
CA GLU A 555 -10.11 -16.39 11.97
C GLU A 555 -11.08 -16.21 13.14
N GLU A 556 -12.30 -15.72 12.86
CA GLU A 556 -13.34 -15.51 13.90
C GLU A 556 -12.84 -14.62 15.06
N GLY A 557 -12.10 -13.56 14.75
CA GLY A 557 -11.58 -12.64 15.76
C GLY A 557 -10.31 -13.11 16.47
N LYS A 558 -9.61 -14.13 15.94
CA LYS A 558 -8.34 -14.63 16.52
C LYS A 558 -7.10 -13.98 15.93
N LEU A 559 -7.15 -13.55 14.67
CA LEU A 559 -6.02 -12.94 13.96
C LEU A 559 -6.37 -11.54 13.46
N LEU A 560 -5.39 -10.63 13.51
CA LEU A 560 -5.43 -9.35 12.79
C LEU A 560 -4.36 -9.36 11.72
N TYR A 561 -4.77 -9.14 10.47
CA TYR A 561 -3.85 -8.89 9.37
C TYR A 561 -3.64 -7.38 9.26
N VAL A 562 -2.40 -6.94 9.26
CA VAL A 562 -2.00 -5.54 9.26
C VAL A 562 -1.15 -5.28 8.01
N ALA A 563 -1.58 -4.33 7.19
CA ALA A 563 -0.76 -3.81 6.10
C ALA A 563 0.28 -2.86 6.70
N ASP A 564 1.50 -3.37 6.92
CA ASP A 564 2.59 -2.65 7.55
C ASP A 564 3.41 -1.91 6.48
N THR A 565 2.86 -0.76 6.06
CA THR A 565 3.14 -0.12 4.78
C THR A 565 4.62 0.16 4.55
N ASN A 566 5.29 0.87 5.46
CA ASN A 566 6.69 1.26 5.26
C ASN A 566 7.68 0.12 5.56
N ASN A 567 7.21 -1.02 6.11
CA ASN A 567 7.99 -2.25 6.19
C ASN A 567 7.77 -3.19 4.99
N HIS A 568 6.93 -2.80 4.02
CA HIS A 568 6.69 -3.57 2.80
C HIS A 568 6.16 -4.99 3.06
N GLN A 569 5.33 -5.16 4.09
CA GLN A 569 4.91 -6.47 4.58
C GLN A 569 3.44 -6.48 5.04
N ILE A 570 2.87 -7.68 5.13
CA ILE A 570 1.66 -7.93 5.90
C ILE A 570 2.08 -8.60 7.21
N LYS A 571 1.73 -8.01 8.36
CA LYS A 571 1.93 -8.62 9.67
C LYS A 571 0.66 -9.27 10.18
N VAL A 572 0.82 -10.35 10.94
CA VAL A 572 -0.28 -11.08 11.59
C VAL A 572 -0.12 -10.95 13.09
N VAL A 573 -1.06 -10.26 13.74
CA VAL A 573 -1.16 -10.22 15.20
C VAL A 573 -2.09 -11.35 15.63
N ASN A 574 -1.56 -12.31 16.37
CA ASN A 574 -2.34 -13.40 16.94
C ASN A 574 -2.85 -12.99 18.33
N LEU A 575 -4.16 -12.80 18.46
CA LEU A 575 -4.80 -12.32 19.69
C LEU A 575 -4.86 -13.39 20.79
N VAL A 576 -4.70 -14.66 20.42
CA VAL A 576 -4.72 -15.79 21.36
C VAL A 576 -3.33 -16.03 21.94
N SER A 577 -2.31 -16.16 21.09
CA SER A 577 -0.92 -16.36 21.54
C SER A 577 -0.21 -15.07 21.92
N LYS A 578 -0.79 -13.90 21.58
CA LYS A 578 -0.21 -12.56 21.81
C LYS A 578 1.15 -12.34 21.14
N THR A 579 1.31 -12.90 19.95
CA THR A 579 2.54 -12.83 19.15
C THR A 579 2.28 -12.13 17.82
N VAL A 580 3.35 -11.58 17.22
CA VAL A 580 3.31 -11.02 15.87
C VAL A 580 4.20 -11.86 14.95
N SER A 581 3.72 -12.15 13.75
CA SER A 581 4.50 -12.82 12.70
C SER A 581 4.32 -12.10 11.37
N VAL A 582 5.20 -12.38 10.41
CA VAL A 582 5.03 -11.93 9.03
C VAL A 582 4.11 -12.92 8.30
N PHE A 583 3.13 -12.42 7.56
CA PHE A 583 2.37 -13.25 6.63
C PHE A 583 3.23 -13.50 5.39
N PRO A 584 3.56 -14.77 5.07
CA PRO A 584 4.38 -15.06 3.90
C PRO A 584 3.59 -14.70 2.64
N VAL A 585 4.22 -13.98 1.71
CA VAL A 585 3.68 -13.82 0.35
C VAL A 585 4.73 -14.38 -0.60
N SER A 586 4.43 -15.52 -1.23
CA SER A 586 5.37 -16.22 -2.12
C SER A 586 4.92 -16.10 -3.57
N SER A 587 5.87 -15.80 -4.46
CA SER A 587 5.66 -15.73 -5.91
C SER A 587 5.65 -17.09 -6.61
N GLU A 588 5.60 -18.21 -5.87
CA GLU A 588 5.40 -19.54 -6.44
C GLU A 588 3.95 -19.65 -6.97
N VAL A 589 3.76 -19.16 -8.19
CA VAL A 589 2.53 -19.28 -8.96
C VAL A 589 2.34 -20.74 -9.35
N THR A 590 1.43 -21.45 -8.69
CA THR A 590 0.75 -22.55 -9.38
C THR A 590 -0.46 -21.93 -10.05
N ASP A 591 -0.36 -21.69 -11.35
CA ASP A 591 -1.44 -21.13 -12.17
C ASP A 591 -2.70 -21.99 -12.02
N SER A 592 -3.67 -21.52 -11.22
CA SER A 592 -4.99 -22.10 -11.14
C SER A 592 -5.87 -21.48 -12.22
N THR A 593 -5.65 -21.89 -13.47
CA THR A 593 -6.70 -21.83 -14.50
C THR A 593 -7.43 -23.16 -14.54
N VAL A 594 -8.76 -23.07 -14.50
CA VAL A 594 -9.71 -24.17 -14.41
C VAL A 594 -9.39 -25.26 -15.43
N SER A 595 -8.79 -26.35 -14.95
CA SER A 595 -8.85 -27.65 -15.60
C SER A 595 -9.57 -28.61 -14.65
N LYS A 596 -10.46 -29.44 -15.23
CA LYS A 596 -11.17 -30.55 -14.58
C LYS A 596 -10.32 -31.26 -13.52
N PRO A 597 -10.91 -31.84 -12.47
CA PRO A 597 -10.15 -32.41 -11.35
C PRO A 597 -9.14 -33.45 -11.84
N LEU A 598 -7.88 -33.02 -11.93
CA LEU A 598 -6.69 -33.86 -12.03
C LEU A 598 -5.89 -33.46 -10.78
N GLY A 599 -6.02 -34.18 -9.68
CA GLY A 599 -5.45 -35.51 -9.52
C GLY A 599 -4.17 -35.33 -8.71
N ARG A 600 -4.10 -35.96 -7.53
CA ARG A 600 -2.87 -36.14 -6.73
C ARG A 600 -1.69 -36.18 -7.69
N THR A 601 -0.67 -35.32 -7.52
CA THR A 601 0.59 -35.41 -8.27
C THR A 601 1.11 -36.82 -8.08
N LYS A 602 0.77 -37.70 -9.02
CA LYS A 602 1.25 -39.07 -9.01
C LYS A 602 2.74 -38.93 -9.24
N ALA A 603 3.53 -39.43 -8.29
CA ALA A 603 4.90 -39.80 -8.57
C ALA A 603 4.97 -40.48 -9.95
N PRO A 604 6.01 -40.22 -10.77
CA PRO A 604 6.12 -40.82 -12.08
C PRO A 604 5.86 -42.33 -11.95
N THR A 605 4.93 -42.90 -12.71
CA THR A 605 4.61 -44.32 -12.54
C THR A 605 5.88 -45.13 -12.69
N LEU A 606 6.25 -45.90 -11.65
CA LEU A 606 7.43 -46.77 -11.67
C LEU A 606 7.42 -47.57 -12.99
N PRO A 607 8.45 -47.40 -13.85
CA PRO A 607 8.57 -48.15 -15.09
C PRO A 607 8.43 -49.65 -14.82
N LYS A 608 7.92 -50.43 -15.78
CA LYS A 608 7.86 -51.90 -15.63
C LYS A 608 9.24 -52.53 -15.42
N SER A 609 10.31 -51.86 -15.85
CA SER A 609 11.70 -52.24 -15.66
C SER A 609 12.30 -51.83 -14.31
N ALA A 610 11.56 -51.11 -13.47
CA ALA A 610 12.05 -50.66 -12.17
C ALA A 610 12.24 -51.84 -11.21
N ALA A 611 13.36 -51.87 -10.50
CA ALA A 611 13.59 -52.87 -9.47
C ALA A 611 12.60 -52.68 -8.32
N ARG A 612 11.97 -53.76 -7.86
CA ARG A 612 11.08 -53.76 -6.69
C ARG A 612 11.64 -54.72 -5.66
N MET A 613 11.91 -54.21 -4.47
CA MET A 613 12.58 -54.94 -3.40
C MET A 613 11.72 -54.91 -2.15
N GLU A 614 11.47 -56.08 -1.58
CA GLU A 614 10.84 -56.21 -0.26
C GLU A 614 11.94 -56.32 0.80
N MET A 615 11.88 -55.43 1.79
CA MET A 615 12.84 -55.36 2.88
C MET A 615 12.39 -56.25 4.05
N PRO A 616 13.32 -56.75 4.90
CA PRO A 616 12.96 -57.45 6.12
C PRO A 616 12.11 -56.56 7.04
N SER A 617 11.13 -57.16 7.73
CA SER A 617 10.27 -56.39 8.62
C SER A 617 11.04 -55.81 9.80
N VAL A 618 10.71 -54.58 10.18
CA VAL A 618 11.37 -53.85 11.27
C VAL A 618 10.38 -53.60 12.39
N GLU A 619 10.78 -53.94 13.62
CA GLU A 619 9.99 -53.65 14.81
C GLU A 619 10.04 -52.16 15.15
N VAL A 620 8.87 -51.55 15.37
CA VAL A 620 8.73 -50.13 15.67
C VAL A 620 7.67 -49.88 16.76
N SER A 621 7.81 -48.76 17.47
CA SER A 621 6.89 -48.34 18.54
C SER A 621 6.19 -47.01 18.19
N ALA A 622 5.05 -46.74 18.83
CA ALA A 622 4.35 -45.46 18.70
C ALA A 622 5.26 -44.27 19.08
N GLY A 623 5.20 -43.17 18.32
CA GLY A 623 6.03 -41.98 18.57
C GLY A 623 7.50 -42.08 18.11
N GLN A 624 7.96 -43.25 17.66
CA GLN A 624 9.34 -43.49 17.24
C GLN A 624 9.61 -42.92 15.84
N THR A 625 10.84 -42.47 15.58
CA THR A 625 11.25 -42.03 14.24
C THR A 625 11.87 -43.20 13.46
N VAL A 626 11.34 -43.47 12.28
CA VAL A 626 11.91 -44.44 11.33
C VAL A 626 12.68 -43.68 10.26
N THR A 627 13.96 -43.99 10.10
CA THR A 627 14.82 -43.37 9.09
C THR A 627 15.25 -44.42 8.07
N LEU A 628 14.87 -44.22 6.80
CA LEU A 628 15.37 -44.99 5.67
C LEU A 628 16.65 -44.30 5.16
N SER A 629 17.80 -44.93 5.36
CA SER A 629 19.10 -44.42 4.91
C SER A 629 19.45 -45.05 3.56
N LEU A 630 19.23 -44.30 2.50
CA LEU A 630 19.34 -44.77 1.12
C LEU A 630 20.71 -44.45 0.51
N THR A 631 21.45 -45.48 0.15
CA THR A 631 22.72 -45.39 -0.59
C THR A 631 22.52 -45.88 -2.02
N LEU A 632 22.79 -45.02 -3.00
CA LEU A 632 22.66 -45.36 -4.43
C LEU A 632 24.01 -45.28 -5.11
N SER A 633 24.30 -46.24 -5.98
CA SER A 633 25.51 -46.23 -6.82
C SER A 633 25.15 -46.34 -8.29
N LEU A 634 25.80 -45.54 -9.13
CA LEU A 634 25.64 -45.55 -10.59
C LEU A 634 26.76 -46.35 -11.26
N PRO A 635 26.59 -46.76 -12.53
CA PRO A 635 27.67 -47.34 -13.33
C PRO A 635 28.91 -46.43 -13.40
N GLU A 636 30.08 -47.03 -13.60
CA GLU A 636 31.35 -46.30 -13.69
C GLU A 636 31.31 -45.24 -14.81
N GLY A 637 31.69 -44.00 -14.48
CA GLY A 637 31.65 -42.86 -15.41
C GLY A 637 30.27 -42.22 -15.61
N ALA A 638 29.29 -42.51 -14.76
CA ALA A 638 27.97 -41.86 -14.76
C ALA A 638 27.87 -40.69 -13.77
N LYS A 639 27.14 -39.63 -14.15
CA LYS A 639 26.82 -38.49 -13.27
C LYS A 639 25.35 -38.12 -13.35
N LEU A 640 24.80 -37.65 -12.22
CA LEU A 640 23.44 -37.12 -12.15
C LEU A 640 23.28 -35.92 -13.08
N THR A 641 22.10 -35.78 -13.68
CA THR A 641 21.79 -34.70 -14.61
C THR A 641 21.15 -33.51 -13.88
N GLU A 642 21.74 -32.32 -13.98
CA GLU A 642 21.15 -31.09 -13.40
C GLU A 642 19.85 -30.66 -14.10
N GLU A 643 19.73 -30.92 -15.40
CA GLU A 643 18.56 -30.56 -16.21
C GLU A 643 17.32 -31.44 -15.95
N ALA A 644 17.47 -32.57 -15.23
CA ALA A 644 16.38 -33.47 -14.86
C ALA A 644 16.62 -34.01 -13.44
N PRO A 645 16.05 -33.37 -12.39
CA PRO A 645 16.38 -33.71 -11.00
C PRO A 645 15.92 -35.13 -10.65
N SER A 646 16.83 -35.87 -10.02
CA SER A 646 16.52 -37.17 -9.42
C SER A 646 15.72 -36.96 -8.14
N CYS A 647 14.77 -37.84 -7.84
CA CYS A 647 13.86 -37.65 -6.71
C CYS A 647 13.46 -38.96 -6.04
N TRP A 648 12.95 -38.85 -4.83
CA TRP A 648 12.38 -39.93 -4.05
C TRP A 648 10.97 -39.57 -3.57
N VAL A 649 10.15 -40.59 -3.38
CA VAL A 649 8.77 -40.49 -2.88
C VAL A 649 8.54 -41.60 -1.87
N LEU A 650 8.17 -41.23 -0.65
CA LEU A 650 7.74 -42.11 0.42
C LEU A 650 6.21 -42.17 0.43
N SER A 651 5.67 -43.38 0.39
CA SER A 651 4.23 -43.62 0.48
C SER A 651 3.92 -44.75 1.45
N ALA A 652 2.68 -44.83 1.91
CA ALA A 652 2.21 -45.86 2.82
C ALA A 652 0.81 -46.30 2.36
N GLU A 653 0.74 -47.09 1.29
CA GLU A 653 -0.53 -47.44 0.66
C GLU A 653 -1.44 -48.19 1.64
N GLY A 654 -2.66 -47.68 1.83
CA GLY A 654 -3.62 -48.19 2.81
C GLY A 654 -3.32 -47.84 4.27
N ASN A 655 -2.22 -47.13 4.53
CA ASN A 655 -1.80 -46.64 5.84
C ASN A 655 -1.29 -45.20 5.77
N GLU A 656 -1.94 -44.36 4.96
CA GLU A 656 -1.48 -43.00 4.62
C GLU A 656 -1.36 -42.09 5.86
N TRP A 657 -2.11 -42.39 6.91
CA TRP A 657 -2.06 -41.73 8.20
C TRP A 657 -0.68 -41.76 8.87
N LEU A 658 0.22 -42.66 8.45
CA LEU A 658 1.61 -42.70 8.93
C LEU A 658 2.44 -41.50 8.49
N LEU A 659 2.06 -40.87 7.37
CA LEU A 659 2.83 -39.82 6.70
C LEU A 659 2.14 -38.45 6.75
N ASP A 660 1.04 -38.33 7.50
CA ASP A 660 0.24 -37.11 7.56
C ASP A 660 1.03 -35.94 8.19
N GLY A 661 1.03 -34.80 7.51
CA GLY A 661 1.83 -33.63 7.89
C GLY A 661 3.35 -33.79 7.77
N GLN A 662 3.84 -34.83 7.06
CA GLN A 662 5.27 -35.10 6.89
C GLN A 662 5.74 -34.94 5.45
N VAL A 663 7.04 -34.71 5.27
CA VAL A 663 7.67 -34.61 3.95
C VAL A 663 7.72 -36.00 3.33
N THR A 664 6.95 -36.20 2.27
CA THR A 664 6.81 -37.50 1.57
C THR A 664 7.55 -37.53 0.24
N THR A 665 8.18 -36.44 -0.18
CA THR A 665 8.94 -36.36 -1.43
C THR A 665 10.19 -35.52 -1.24
N GLY A 666 11.25 -35.81 -1.98
CA GLY A 666 12.45 -34.96 -1.99
C GLY A 666 13.38 -35.30 -3.14
N GLU A 667 14.47 -34.53 -3.27
CA GLU A 667 15.44 -34.68 -4.35
C GLU A 667 16.64 -35.54 -3.94
N VAL A 668 17.28 -36.15 -4.94
CA VAL A 668 18.55 -36.87 -4.83
C VAL A 668 19.60 -36.08 -5.62
N VAL A 669 20.30 -35.19 -4.91
CA VAL A 669 21.26 -34.25 -5.53
C VAL A 669 22.70 -34.72 -5.42
N ASP A 670 23.01 -35.56 -4.42
CA ASP A 670 24.35 -36.08 -4.17
C ASP A 670 24.28 -37.56 -3.81
N LEU A 671 25.15 -38.36 -4.43
CA LEU A 671 25.30 -39.81 -4.18
C LEU A 671 26.55 -40.13 -3.36
N SER A 672 27.34 -39.12 -2.98
CA SER A 672 28.56 -39.31 -2.18
C SER A 672 28.26 -39.73 -0.74
N GLN A 673 27.04 -39.46 -0.25
CA GLN A 673 26.55 -39.85 1.06
C GLN A 673 25.13 -40.44 1.00
N PRO A 674 24.73 -41.25 2.00
CA PRO A 674 23.37 -41.77 2.06
C PRO A 674 22.31 -40.67 2.24
N VAL A 675 21.21 -40.77 1.50
CA VAL A 675 20.04 -39.91 1.63
C VAL A 675 19.16 -40.43 2.78
N ASN A 676 19.04 -39.65 3.85
CA ASN A 676 18.28 -40.04 5.04
C ASN A 676 16.84 -39.52 4.98
N ILE A 677 15.88 -40.42 4.84
CA ILE A 677 14.45 -40.11 4.73
C ILE A 677 13.77 -40.55 6.03
N SER A 678 13.31 -39.60 6.84
CA SER A 678 12.79 -39.88 8.18
C SER A 678 11.30 -39.60 8.29
N THR A 679 10.57 -40.50 8.92
CA THR A 679 9.16 -40.33 9.28
C THR A 679 8.94 -40.60 10.76
N LYS A 680 8.15 -39.76 11.43
CA LYS A 680 7.82 -39.94 12.85
C LYS A 680 6.49 -40.66 12.98
N LEU A 681 6.48 -41.83 13.62
CA LEU A 681 5.25 -42.56 13.85
C LEU A 681 4.34 -41.80 14.81
N PRO A 682 3.01 -41.74 14.57
CA PRO A 682 2.07 -41.09 15.47
C PRO A 682 2.11 -41.66 16.89
N ALA A 683 1.82 -40.80 17.88
CA ALA A 683 1.79 -41.21 19.29
C ALA A 683 0.58 -42.11 19.64
N ALA A 684 -0.51 -42.00 18.88
CA ALA A 684 -1.68 -42.85 18.97
C ALA A 684 -1.78 -43.69 17.69
N MET A 685 -1.35 -44.95 17.75
CA MET A 685 -1.49 -45.88 16.64
C MET A 685 -2.96 -46.31 16.51
N LYS A 686 -3.52 -46.29 15.29
CA LYS A 686 -4.86 -46.84 15.06
C LYS A 686 -4.79 -48.36 15.21
N GLU A 687 -5.66 -48.97 16.02
CA GLU A 687 -5.81 -50.43 16.09
C GLU A 687 -6.32 -50.94 14.73
N SER A 688 -5.40 -51.33 13.85
CA SER A 688 -5.72 -52.09 12.66
C SER A 688 -4.87 -53.36 12.65
N ASN A 689 -5.50 -54.50 12.36
CA ASN A 689 -4.86 -55.82 12.23
C ASN A 689 -3.86 -55.94 11.06
N ASN A 690 -3.33 -54.83 10.54
CA ASN A 690 -2.48 -54.80 9.36
C ASN A 690 -1.10 -54.26 9.74
N ASN A 691 -0.06 -55.10 9.63
CA ASN A 691 1.33 -54.66 9.69
C ASN A 691 1.56 -53.61 8.57
N PRO A 692 1.71 -52.32 8.89
CA PRO A 692 1.78 -51.30 7.86
C PRO A 692 3.10 -51.37 7.11
N CYS A 693 3.13 -50.88 5.88
CA CYS A 693 4.31 -50.89 5.02
C CYS A 693 4.61 -49.49 4.50
N LEU A 694 5.87 -49.07 4.60
CA LEU A 694 6.37 -47.85 3.95
C LEU A 694 7.01 -48.24 2.62
N THR A 695 6.61 -47.58 1.55
CA THR A 695 7.13 -47.80 0.21
C THR A 695 7.91 -46.57 -0.25
N LEU A 696 9.22 -46.72 -0.41
CA LEU A 696 10.11 -45.69 -0.95
C LEU A 696 10.36 -45.93 -2.43
N GLY A 697 9.80 -45.08 -3.29
CA GLY A 697 10.13 -45.00 -4.71
C GLY A 697 11.26 -44.00 -4.95
N VAL A 698 12.16 -44.31 -5.88
CA VAL A 698 13.29 -43.45 -6.25
C VAL A 698 13.44 -43.44 -7.76
N TRP A 699 13.63 -42.26 -8.34
CA TRP A 699 13.89 -42.03 -9.76
C TRP A 699 15.21 -41.30 -9.90
N VAL A 700 16.14 -41.90 -10.65
CA VAL A 700 17.48 -41.36 -10.86
C VAL A 700 17.69 -41.11 -12.36
N PHE A 701 18.03 -39.88 -12.68
CA PHE A 701 18.38 -39.41 -14.02
C PHE A 701 19.89 -39.15 -14.06
N TYR A 702 20.59 -39.87 -14.93
CA TYR A 702 22.04 -39.76 -15.07
C TYR A 702 22.49 -39.90 -16.52
N CYS A 703 23.64 -39.30 -16.85
CA CYS A 703 24.27 -39.42 -18.17
C CYS A 703 25.63 -40.11 -18.05
N LEU A 704 26.01 -40.90 -19.05
CA LEU A 704 27.33 -41.54 -19.14
C LEU A 704 28.33 -40.60 -19.83
N GLU A 705 29.51 -40.42 -19.24
CA GLU A 705 30.54 -39.51 -19.77
C GLU A 705 31.06 -39.91 -21.17
N ALA A 706 31.06 -41.21 -21.50
CA ALA A 706 31.63 -41.73 -22.75
C ALA A 706 30.65 -41.78 -23.94
N GLY A 707 29.35 -41.59 -23.72
CA GLY A 707 28.34 -41.66 -24.77
C GLY A 707 27.16 -40.80 -24.39
N LYS A 708 26.96 -39.70 -25.13
CA LYS A 708 25.97 -38.59 -24.94
C LYS A 708 24.51 -39.04 -24.81
N ALA A 709 24.21 -39.97 -23.92
CA ALA A 709 22.92 -40.56 -23.68
C ALA A 709 22.63 -40.44 -22.18
N CYS A 710 21.50 -39.81 -21.87
CA CYS A 710 20.99 -39.70 -20.51
C CYS A 710 19.90 -40.76 -20.31
N MET A 711 19.95 -41.42 -19.17
CA MET A 711 19.06 -42.51 -18.81
C MET A 711 18.26 -42.15 -17.56
N MET A 712 17.02 -42.61 -17.51
CA MET A 712 16.20 -42.61 -16.31
C MET A 712 16.08 -44.05 -15.80
N LYS A 713 16.39 -44.25 -14.52
CA LYS A 713 16.19 -45.50 -13.79
C LYS A 713 15.30 -45.24 -12.58
N ALA A 714 14.63 -46.28 -12.12
CA ALA A 714 13.84 -46.19 -10.90
C ALA A 714 13.90 -47.50 -10.10
N ALA A 715 13.77 -47.38 -8.78
CA ALA A 715 13.65 -48.51 -7.86
C ALA A 715 12.56 -48.21 -6.82
N SER A 716 12.00 -49.27 -6.25
CA SER A 716 11.01 -49.21 -5.18
C SER A 716 11.37 -50.18 -4.07
N PHE A 717 11.33 -49.70 -2.83
CA PHE A 717 11.65 -50.48 -1.63
C PHE A 717 10.43 -50.49 -0.71
N SER A 718 9.89 -51.67 -0.45
CA SER A 718 8.78 -51.87 0.48
C SER A 718 9.34 -52.30 1.83
N GLN A 719 9.14 -51.49 2.85
CA GLN A 719 9.60 -51.71 4.22
C GLN A 719 8.41 -52.05 5.14
N PRO A 720 8.16 -53.34 5.44
CA PRO A 720 7.13 -53.74 6.37
C PRO A 720 7.51 -53.34 7.80
N LEU A 721 6.54 -52.84 8.56
CA LEU A 721 6.69 -52.43 9.95
C LEU A 721 5.89 -53.36 10.85
N GLN A 722 6.50 -53.83 11.94
CA GLN A 722 5.84 -54.57 13.01
C GLN A 722 5.68 -53.66 14.23
N ILE A 723 4.45 -53.29 14.56
CA ILE A 723 4.18 -52.36 15.66
C ILE A 723 4.16 -53.15 16.97
N ASN A 724 5.12 -52.87 17.86
CA ASN A 724 5.19 -53.46 19.20
C ASN A 724 4.76 -52.46 20.30
N SER A 725 4.19 -52.98 21.39
CA SER A 725 3.65 -52.19 22.52
C SER A 725 4.69 -51.79 23.57
N HIS A 726 5.95 -52.19 23.40
CA HIS A 726 7.05 -51.85 24.31
C HIS A 726 7.80 -50.60 23.84
N SER A 727 8.32 -49.80 24.78
CA SER A 727 9.13 -48.61 24.48
C SER A 727 10.53 -49.00 24.03
N GLY A 728 10.77 -49.03 22.71
CA GLY A 728 12.09 -49.20 22.12
C GLY A 728 12.93 -47.90 22.08
N GLU A 729 14.05 -47.94 21.35
CA GLU A 729 14.92 -46.77 21.11
C GLU A 729 14.16 -45.59 20.46
N LYS A 730 14.64 -44.35 20.60
CA LYS A 730 13.93 -43.18 20.04
C LYS A 730 13.88 -43.16 18.51
N GLN A 731 14.78 -43.87 17.83
CA GLN A 731 14.92 -43.88 16.38
C GLN A 731 15.37 -45.26 15.90
N VAL A 732 14.85 -45.72 14.77
CA VAL A 732 15.32 -46.92 14.06
C VAL A 732 15.79 -46.51 12.68
N THR A 733 16.98 -46.94 12.29
CA THR A 733 17.53 -46.68 10.96
C THR A 733 17.59 -47.96 10.15
N VAL A 734 17.00 -47.93 8.96
CA VAL A 734 17.04 -49.01 7.98
C VAL A 734 17.98 -48.61 6.86
N ALA A 735 19.08 -49.33 6.70
CA ALA A 735 20.01 -49.12 5.59
C ALA A 735 19.46 -49.78 4.31
N ILE A 736 19.39 -49.00 3.23
CA ILE A 736 18.99 -49.45 1.90
C ILE A 736 20.15 -49.15 0.95
N ALA A 737 20.66 -50.15 0.25
CA ALA A 737 21.70 -49.99 -0.75
C ALA A 737 21.24 -50.53 -2.11
N HIS A 738 21.43 -49.75 -3.18
CA HIS A 738 21.02 -50.16 -4.52
C HIS A 738 21.96 -49.65 -5.62
N THR A 739 22.28 -50.50 -6.58
CA THR A 739 23.14 -50.20 -7.73
C THR A 739 22.31 -50.27 -9.02
N PHE A 740 22.33 -49.20 -9.81
CA PHE A 740 21.45 -49.00 -10.98
C PHE A 740 22.03 -49.41 -12.34
#